data_AF-A0A9D5P6I5-F1
#
_entry.id   AF-A0A9D5P6I5-F1
#
_cell.length_a   1.000
_cell.length_b   1.000
_cell.length_c   1.000
_cell.angle_alpha   90.00
_cell.angle_beta   90.00
_cell.angle_gamma   90.00
#
_symmetry.space_group_name_H-M   'P 1'
#
loop_
_entity.id
_entity.type
_entity.pdbx_description
1 polymer ?
#
loop_
_entity_poly.entity_id
_entity_poly.type
_entity_poly.pdbx_seq_one_letter_code
_entity_poly.pdbx_strand_id
1 'polypeptide(L)'
;MRPGLLTSLAMMCLTLPFTLSALERDKDGYYLIHNADELVQYREACEKREVVNGRLAADIDLSSVCGIINGDTISWNPIYSYKCSLDGAGHTISNLYINSSKYNNVGFITGLNHVDNLTLKNAYVKTTYGEAIGFAKATKINNCHFEGIVMGGDKTYVMECDTLINSSNYGCCLGNLYVYGMVVRNHVENSYNRGKLYGTGFVAAFNGTSDCKQGNLYNAGKTDANIKSHGLLDSYDSELSSGYVLDNVSTPNDEPNDKIDCHILPYSKFKDGTVTDSLNKYVKQNSNDSCKLLSWVQGEDGFPRFEHVDLQPTNDTIVKFEGAYIGFELVKNKTVSLPKSDAPTLYEYDFGHLENDKISNDTTVYVSIISKLKQDTDKFFLINTAEDLVIYKNIVEKRRNSYNYYLSSNMKFPINGRLSADIDLSSVCGIINGDTINWEPINAPEQIFDGAGHTISNLFISSECGFKEALFSDIQSIKNLTLTNAYIKGYQNLAGFAINCRIMHDCNFEGIVIGNNEVAALTLNSENIINCSNYGLCVAKSNALGWKSYDMTNCYNRGKIISNGVSSVCKFHSEVDGNNFYNAGLLKDSINVFVGEEDTYKQNSVHNCYNLKRDGDIYKDNLIMNLDSSSFTSGTVTDTLNKYVSIKGFEYNNIESNTHKTVEIKLLSWEQDEDGFPRFKNVKLKPTPGYIVRFVGAYIANEISQDGTIELPKSTFEGLDYVMENGFDGKNIKSDTTVRVSVAINDAFALTQDTDGVYLINNKADLCYFRDAVNNGATKLNVRMTNDIDLEYELNGDNNWIPIGSYSNYFVHHEDDMVFKDTSSYEGIFDGTGHKISNLFGSTIPCYYKNAVLFLSIKNATIKNLVLKNSLLGSEKETAMIGHAENSTIVNCGTEADFVALTKTNIAAICASAWNCKIENCYNIGNITDNRREFPNYAFVRGVDNKKGNTTSVKNGYSIMSSNNTKKEFPILFCSEDIANISHCFVDTVLSPAVIVKDPVVGTSTDYIKSEAFLKEMNQWVDSMNAAQSEIVYANWEKDPNDGYPKFKKGDLSKSSDVMQPQPNSLTIYSDGKDLFIQSTQKGHITIYDVNGKSIESVIYDEGLTTVSGLQSGIYIAGGTKAIIR
;
A
#
# COMPACT_ATOMS: atom_id res chain seq x y z
N MET A 1 0.67 -3.32 -38.05
CA MET A 1 1.64 -3.29 -36.94
C MET A 1 1.70 -1.88 -36.42
N ARG A 2 0.82 -1.65 -35.44
CA ARG A 2 0.54 -0.37 -34.82
C ARG A 2 0.68 -0.65 -33.32
N PRO A 3 1.54 0.06 -32.59
CA PRO A 3 1.35 0.21 -31.16
C PRO A 3 1.28 1.72 -30.84
N GLY A 4 0.43 2.21 -29.95
CA GLY A 4 -0.41 1.55 -28.96
C GLY A 4 -1.52 2.49 -28.51
N LEU A 5 -2.42 1.95 -27.69
CA LEU A 5 -3.55 2.64 -27.08
C LEU A 5 -3.07 3.70 -26.07
N LEU A 6 -3.86 4.77 -25.99
CA LEU A 6 -3.99 5.64 -24.83
C LEU A 6 -5.15 5.14 -23.96
N THR A 7 -4.98 5.39 -22.67
CA THR A 7 -5.76 5.05 -21.48
C THR A 7 -7.18 5.63 -21.45
N SER A 8 -8.03 5.00 -20.64
CA SER A 8 -9.28 5.57 -20.13
C SER A 8 -9.02 6.77 -19.20
N LEU A 9 -9.98 7.69 -19.16
CA LEU A 9 -9.93 9.06 -18.65
C LEU A 9 -11.22 9.40 -17.89
N ALA A 10 -11.11 10.02 -16.70
CA ALA A 10 -12.12 10.87 -15.99
C ALA A 10 -11.87 10.88 -14.46
N MET A 11 -12.25 11.89 -13.67
CA MET A 11 -12.71 13.30 -13.76
C MET A 11 -12.87 13.68 -12.27
N MET A 12 -12.43 14.79 -11.68
CA MET A 12 -12.45 16.20 -12.08
C MET A 12 -13.88 16.70 -12.31
N CYS A 13 -14.43 17.36 -11.29
CA CYS A 13 -15.40 18.44 -11.41
C CYS A 13 -15.16 19.22 -12.71
N LEU A 14 -16.22 19.35 -13.52
CA LEU A 14 -16.22 19.98 -14.84
C LEU A 14 -15.74 21.45 -14.80
N THR A 15 -14.44 21.65 -14.78
CA THR A 15 -13.80 22.57 -15.71
C THR A 15 -13.52 21.74 -16.96
N LEU A 16 -13.96 22.19 -18.14
CA LEU A 16 -13.43 21.71 -19.42
C LEU A 16 -11.92 21.45 -19.26
N PRO A 17 -11.31 20.40 -19.86
CA PRO A 17 -9.85 20.34 -19.89
C PRO A 17 -9.41 21.65 -20.53
N PHE A 18 -8.93 22.56 -19.69
CA PHE A 18 -8.49 23.87 -20.10
C PHE A 18 -7.15 23.55 -20.76
N THR A 19 -7.27 23.17 -22.02
CA THR A 19 -6.13 22.93 -22.88
C THR A 19 -5.32 24.21 -22.88
N LEU A 20 -4.00 24.11 -22.94
CA LEU A 20 -3.15 25.30 -23.01
C LEU A 20 -3.59 26.26 -24.15
N SER A 21 -4.25 25.73 -25.20
CA SER A 21 -4.92 26.48 -26.28
C SER A 21 -6.09 27.38 -25.85
N ALA A 22 -6.62 27.22 -24.65
CA ALA A 22 -7.66 28.07 -24.06
C ALA A 22 -7.07 29.27 -23.30
N LEU A 23 -5.78 29.23 -22.94
CA LEU A 23 -5.08 30.41 -22.45
C LEU A 23 -4.80 31.35 -23.62
N GLU A 24 -5.11 32.62 -23.42
CA GLU A 24 -4.75 33.66 -24.38
C GLU A 24 -3.24 33.70 -24.55
N ARG A 25 -2.77 33.86 -25.79
CA ARG A 25 -1.36 34.12 -26.06
C ARG A 25 -1.16 35.59 -26.35
N ASP A 26 -0.11 36.15 -25.80
CA ASP A 26 0.32 37.48 -26.20
C ASP A 26 1.03 37.49 -27.56
N LYS A 27 1.40 38.69 -28.00
CA LYS A 27 2.09 38.95 -29.27
C LYS A 27 3.46 38.27 -29.40
N ASP A 28 4.06 37.84 -28.29
CA ASP A 28 5.36 37.16 -28.23
C ASP A 28 5.19 35.63 -28.16
N GLY A 29 3.94 35.15 -28.11
CA GLY A 29 3.58 33.74 -28.09
C GLY A 29 3.57 33.11 -26.69
N TYR A 30 3.62 33.91 -25.62
CA TYR A 30 3.53 33.42 -24.24
C TYR A 30 2.06 33.22 -23.84
N TYR A 31 1.77 32.15 -23.12
CA TYR A 31 0.44 31.91 -22.53
C TYR A 31 0.24 32.79 -21.30
N LEU A 32 -0.81 33.61 -21.31
CA LEU A 32 -1.16 34.51 -20.21
C LEU A 32 -1.80 33.75 -19.06
N ILE A 33 -1.33 34.00 -17.84
CA ILE A 33 -1.78 33.34 -16.60
C ILE A 33 -2.33 34.41 -15.64
N HIS A 34 -3.61 34.30 -15.29
CA HIS A 34 -4.33 35.32 -14.53
C HIS A 34 -4.63 34.90 -13.08
N ASN A 35 -4.55 33.62 -12.75
CA ASN A 35 -4.94 33.08 -11.44
C ASN A 35 -4.22 31.76 -11.10
N ALA A 36 -4.46 31.24 -9.89
CA ALA A 36 -3.78 30.05 -9.37
C ALA A 36 -4.12 28.77 -10.13
N ASP A 37 -5.35 28.62 -10.63
CA ASP A 37 -5.77 27.45 -11.40
C ASP A 37 -5.10 27.42 -12.79
N GLU A 38 -5.00 28.58 -13.45
CA GLU A 38 -4.25 28.72 -14.71
C GLU A 38 -2.75 28.45 -14.52
N LEU A 39 -2.18 28.81 -13.37
CA LEU A 39 -0.79 28.49 -13.04
C LEU A 39 -0.59 26.98 -12.81
N VAL A 40 -1.56 26.30 -12.21
CA VAL A 40 -1.59 24.83 -12.09
C VAL A 40 -1.64 24.18 -13.47
N GLN A 41 -2.43 24.72 -14.41
CA GLN A 41 -2.49 24.22 -15.79
C GLN A 41 -1.15 24.41 -16.53
N TYR A 42 -0.51 25.57 -16.36
CA TYR A 42 0.84 25.81 -16.90
C TYR A 42 1.85 24.79 -16.34
N ARG A 43 1.81 24.51 -15.04
CA ARG A 43 2.65 23.48 -14.40
C ARG A 43 2.48 22.12 -15.09
N GLU A 44 1.25 21.66 -15.22
CA GLU A 44 0.93 20.36 -15.82
C GLU A 44 1.32 20.28 -17.30
N ALA A 45 1.22 21.39 -18.04
CA ALA A 45 1.70 21.46 -19.41
C ALA A 45 3.22 21.32 -19.51
N CYS A 46 3.95 21.88 -18.55
CA CYS A 46 5.40 21.73 -18.47
C CYS A 46 5.83 20.30 -18.13
N GLU A 47 5.14 19.60 -17.25
CA GLU A 47 5.42 18.19 -16.93
C GLU A 47 5.33 17.27 -18.17
N LYS A 48 4.50 17.64 -19.16
CA LYS A 48 4.40 16.96 -20.46
C LYS A 48 5.60 17.20 -21.39
N ARG A 49 6.60 17.99 -20.95
CA ARG A 49 7.86 18.31 -21.67
C ARG A 49 7.66 18.98 -23.02
N GLU A 50 6.57 19.71 -23.18
CA GLU A 50 6.33 20.62 -24.29
C GLU A 50 7.17 21.91 -24.11
N VAL A 51 7.40 22.65 -25.21
CA VAL A 51 8.01 23.98 -25.12
C VAL A 51 6.90 24.96 -24.81
N VAL A 52 6.72 25.27 -23.52
CA VAL A 52 5.66 26.16 -23.03
C VAL A 52 6.26 27.37 -22.35
N ASN A 53 5.95 28.55 -22.86
CA ASN A 53 6.34 29.82 -22.26
C ASN A 53 5.10 30.48 -21.65
N GLY A 54 5.08 30.65 -20.33
CA GLY A 54 3.98 31.29 -19.60
C GLY A 54 4.35 32.72 -19.21
N ARG A 55 3.39 33.63 -19.23
CA ARG A 55 3.54 35.02 -18.76
C ARG A 55 2.42 35.36 -17.78
N LEU A 56 2.73 35.88 -16.60
CA LEU A 56 1.67 36.32 -15.68
C LEU A 56 0.99 37.59 -16.22
N ALA A 57 -0.33 37.65 -16.08
CA ALA A 57 -1.16 38.79 -16.42
C ALA A 57 -1.78 39.45 -15.18
N ALA A 58 -1.61 38.84 -14.01
CA ALA A 58 -2.05 39.35 -12.71
C ALA A 58 -1.19 38.78 -11.58
N ASP A 59 -1.30 39.39 -10.39
CA ASP A 59 -0.77 38.79 -9.16
C ASP A 59 -1.61 37.56 -8.78
N ILE A 60 -0.97 36.52 -8.24
CA ILE A 60 -1.59 35.23 -7.95
C ILE A 60 -1.41 34.87 -6.48
N ASP A 61 -2.50 34.48 -5.82
CA ASP A 61 -2.48 33.92 -4.46
C ASP A 61 -2.68 32.40 -4.53
N LEU A 62 -1.75 31.63 -3.98
CA LEU A 62 -1.81 30.16 -3.99
C LEU A 62 -2.60 29.55 -2.83
N SER A 63 -3.17 30.36 -1.94
CA SER A 63 -3.94 29.87 -0.79
C SER A 63 -5.17 29.02 -1.16
N SER A 64 -5.65 29.12 -2.40
CA SER A 64 -6.74 28.27 -2.92
C SER A 64 -6.27 26.88 -3.39
N VAL A 65 -4.96 26.69 -3.61
CA VAL A 65 -4.39 25.47 -4.20
C VAL A 65 -3.34 24.79 -3.31
N CYS A 66 -2.83 25.49 -2.28
CA CYS A 66 -1.96 24.93 -1.24
C CYS A 66 -2.08 25.73 0.06
N GLY A 67 -1.84 25.09 1.21
CA GLY A 67 -2.00 25.68 2.53
C GLY A 67 -2.81 24.80 3.47
N ILE A 68 -3.44 25.42 4.48
CA ILE A 68 -4.46 24.75 5.27
C ILE A 68 -5.81 25.07 4.63
N ILE A 69 -6.34 24.11 3.88
CA ILE A 69 -7.59 24.26 3.14
C ILE A 69 -8.59 23.31 3.80
N ASN A 70 -9.68 23.86 4.35
CA ASN A 70 -10.71 23.09 5.05
C ASN A 70 -10.21 22.22 6.22
N GLY A 71 -9.09 22.59 6.85
CA GLY A 71 -8.49 21.85 7.97
C GLY A 71 -7.38 20.87 7.55
N ASP A 72 -7.29 20.56 6.26
CA ASP A 72 -6.28 19.68 5.68
C ASP A 72 -5.06 20.46 5.23
N THR A 73 -3.88 19.88 5.45
CA THR A 73 -2.61 20.48 5.02
C THR A 73 -2.28 20.01 3.61
N ILE A 74 -2.43 20.90 2.63
CA ILE A 74 -2.19 20.64 1.20
C ILE A 74 -0.87 21.30 0.80
N SER A 75 0.08 20.51 0.30
CA SER A 75 1.37 21.01 -0.20
C SER A 75 1.34 21.26 -1.70
N TRP A 76 2.04 22.29 -2.17
CA TRP A 76 2.25 22.56 -3.59
C TRP A 76 3.11 21.48 -4.28
N ASN A 77 2.71 21.08 -5.48
CA ASN A 77 3.51 20.22 -6.36
C ASN A 77 4.42 21.08 -7.26
N PRO A 78 5.74 20.83 -7.31
CA PRO A 78 6.70 21.64 -8.04
C PRO A 78 6.49 21.70 -9.56
N ILE A 79 6.86 22.81 -10.19
CA ILE A 79 6.94 22.93 -11.66
C ILE A 79 8.27 22.37 -12.19
N TYR A 80 8.23 21.49 -13.20
CA TYR A 80 9.43 20.83 -13.74
C TYR A 80 9.39 20.57 -15.26
N SER A 81 10.21 21.30 -16.03
CA SER A 81 10.72 20.99 -17.37
C SER A 81 11.70 22.06 -17.87
N TYR A 82 12.96 21.71 -18.16
CA TYR A 82 13.97 22.62 -18.73
C TYR A 82 13.67 23.11 -20.18
N LYS A 83 12.51 22.77 -20.74
CA LYS A 83 12.03 23.31 -22.02
C LYS A 83 11.05 24.46 -21.85
N CYS A 84 10.54 24.67 -20.64
CA CYS A 84 9.56 25.69 -20.32
C CYS A 84 10.22 26.97 -19.78
N SER A 85 9.54 28.11 -19.98
CA SER A 85 9.94 29.39 -19.38
C SER A 85 8.74 30.07 -18.71
N LEU A 86 8.98 30.85 -17.66
CA LEU A 86 7.95 31.61 -16.95
C LEU A 86 8.38 33.07 -16.78
N ASP A 87 7.61 33.99 -17.34
CA ASP A 87 7.80 35.44 -17.20
C ASP A 87 6.73 36.00 -16.25
N GLY A 88 7.12 36.44 -15.07
CA GLY A 88 6.24 37.08 -14.10
C GLY A 88 5.70 38.42 -14.57
N ALA A 89 6.26 39.05 -15.62
CA ALA A 89 5.89 40.37 -16.10
C ALA A 89 5.82 41.47 -15.01
N GLY A 90 6.53 41.28 -13.88
CA GLY A 90 6.52 42.16 -12.72
C GLY A 90 5.48 41.82 -11.65
N HIS A 91 4.68 40.77 -11.86
CA HIS A 91 3.66 40.31 -10.92
C HIS A 91 4.21 39.49 -9.76
N THR A 92 3.38 39.36 -8.73
CA THR A 92 3.67 38.61 -7.50
C THR A 92 2.86 37.33 -7.42
N ILE A 93 3.49 36.23 -7.02
CA ILE A 93 2.84 35.03 -6.51
C ILE A 93 2.96 35.04 -4.97
N SER A 94 1.90 34.71 -4.24
CA SER A 94 1.90 34.72 -2.76
C SER A 94 1.37 33.42 -2.15
N ASN A 95 1.70 33.19 -0.88
CA ASN A 95 1.12 32.13 -0.03
C ASN A 95 1.40 30.70 -0.51
N LEU A 96 2.56 30.46 -1.11
CA LEU A 96 3.03 29.10 -1.36
C LEU A 96 3.15 28.34 -0.05
N TYR A 97 2.60 27.14 0.01
CA TYR A 97 2.76 26.26 1.16
C TYR A 97 3.20 24.85 0.73
N ILE A 98 4.31 24.39 1.29
CA ILE A 98 4.86 23.05 1.13
C ILE A 98 5.30 22.59 2.52
N ASN A 99 4.76 21.47 2.99
CA ASN A 99 5.17 20.81 4.23
C ASN A 99 5.12 19.30 4.00
N SER A 100 6.22 18.73 3.52
CA SER A 100 6.28 17.31 3.14
C SER A 100 7.33 16.56 3.95
N SER A 101 6.93 15.46 4.58
CA SER A 101 7.85 14.46 5.14
C SER A 101 8.20 13.34 4.15
N LYS A 102 7.62 13.39 2.94
CA LYS A 102 7.61 12.27 1.98
C LYS A 102 8.58 12.42 0.81
N TYR A 103 9.04 13.63 0.50
CA TYR A 103 9.83 13.91 -0.71
C TYR A 103 11.27 14.29 -0.38
N ASN A 104 12.20 13.71 -1.13
CA ASN A 104 13.62 14.06 -1.04
C ASN A 104 13.94 15.40 -1.71
N ASN A 105 13.14 15.92 -2.66
CA ASN A 105 13.36 17.23 -3.29
C ASN A 105 12.04 18.00 -3.40
N VAL A 106 11.94 19.18 -2.79
CA VAL A 106 10.72 20.02 -2.80
C VAL A 106 11.01 21.46 -3.23
N GLY A 107 10.02 22.15 -3.81
CA GLY A 107 10.09 23.59 -4.10
C GLY A 107 8.98 24.11 -5.00
N PHE A 108 8.92 25.43 -5.21
CA PHE A 108 7.94 26.01 -6.14
C PHE A 108 8.21 25.59 -7.59
N ILE A 109 9.47 25.76 -8.04
CA ILE A 109 9.98 25.30 -9.33
C ILE A 109 11.23 24.44 -9.10
N THR A 110 11.28 23.23 -9.64
CA THR A 110 12.45 22.32 -9.51
C THR A 110 13.18 22.08 -10.83
N GLY A 111 12.78 22.75 -11.92
CA GLY A 111 13.52 22.79 -13.17
C GLY A 111 12.80 23.56 -14.27
N LEU A 112 13.34 24.71 -14.71
CA LEU A 112 12.86 25.46 -15.89
C LEU A 112 14.02 25.97 -16.76
N ASN A 113 13.74 26.39 -17.99
CA ASN A 113 14.73 27.06 -18.83
C ASN A 113 15.01 28.49 -18.34
N HIS A 114 13.99 29.34 -18.36
CA HIS A 114 14.10 30.73 -17.90
C HIS A 114 12.97 31.08 -16.94
N VAL A 115 13.30 31.78 -15.85
CA VAL A 115 12.32 32.45 -14.97
C VAL A 115 12.68 33.92 -14.91
N ASP A 116 11.75 34.77 -15.33
CA ASP A 116 11.96 36.21 -15.47
C ASP A 116 10.92 37.00 -14.67
N ASN A 117 11.28 38.16 -14.12
CA ASN A 117 10.36 39.20 -13.62
C ASN A 117 9.29 38.75 -12.60
N LEU A 118 9.61 37.84 -11.68
CA LEU A 118 8.65 37.23 -10.78
C LEU A 118 9.02 37.44 -9.30
N THR A 119 8.06 37.92 -8.51
CA THR A 119 8.19 37.97 -7.05
C THR A 119 7.38 36.84 -6.41
N LEU A 120 7.96 36.09 -5.48
CA LEU A 120 7.26 35.10 -4.65
C LEU A 120 7.26 35.55 -3.18
N LYS A 121 6.09 35.80 -2.59
CA LYS A 121 5.92 36.29 -1.21
C LYS A 121 5.23 35.29 -0.30
N ASN A 122 5.49 35.42 1.01
CA ASN A 122 4.88 34.63 2.06
C ASN A 122 4.92 33.11 1.78
N ALA A 123 6.04 32.63 1.24
CA ALA A 123 6.22 31.21 0.97
C ALA A 123 6.63 30.46 2.25
N TYR A 124 6.10 29.27 2.46
CA TYR A 124 6.53 28.33 3.49
C TYR A 124 6.88 27.00 2.83
N VAL A 125 8.14 26.61 2.88
CA VAL A 125 8.64 25.37 2.29
C VAL A 125 9.37 24.56 3.37
N LYS A 126 8.85 23.40 3.74
CA LYS A 126 9.45 22.47 4.71
C LYS A 126 9.55 21.07 4.14
N THR A 127 10.74 20.47 4.24
CA THR A 127 10.93 19.01 4.15
C THR A 127 11.77 18.48 5.31
N THR A 128 11.48 17.25 5.73
CA THR A 128 12.24 16.55 6.78
C THR A 128 13.51 15.89 6.23
N TYR A 129 13.51 15.49 4.95
CA TYR A 129 14.60 14.75 4.32
C TYR A 129 14.94 15.34 2.95
N GLY A 130 16.23 15.46 2.62
CA GLY A 130 16.72 15.88 1.29
C GLY A 130 16.78 17.40 1.02
N GLU A 131 16.53 17.80 -0.23
CA GLU A 131 16.70 19.14 -0.84
C GLU A 131 15.40 19.99 -0.79
N ALA A 132 15.50 21.22 -0.27
CA ALA A 132 14.43 22.22 -0.28
C ALA A 132 14.83 23.45 -1.11
N ILE A 133 13.97 23.83 -2.05
CA ILE A 133 14.13 24.99 -2.94
C ILE A 133 12.99 25.98 -2.68
N GLY A 134 13.31 27.18 -2.19
CA GLY A 134 12.30 28.20 -1.88
C GLY A 134 11.57 28.75 -3.11
N PHE A 135 12.32 29.12 -4.14
CA PHE A 135 11.81 29.79 -5.34
C PHE A 135 11.93 28.90 -6.58
N ALA A 136 13.14 28.72 -7.12
CA ALA A 136 13.29 28.00 -8.38
C ALA A 136 14.66 27.37 -8.61
N LYS A 137 14.65 26.23 -9.29
CA LYS A 137 15.78 25.70 -10.04
C LYS A 137 15.58 25.93 -11.55
N ALA A 138 16.49 26.63 -12.22
CA ALA A 138 16.36 26.93 -13.65
C ALA A 138 17.71 27.13 -14.36
N THR A 139 17.74 27.14 -15.70
CA THR A 139 18.96 27.52 -16.43
C THR A 139 19.30 28.99 -16.19
N LYS A 140 18.32 29.90 -16.33
CA LYS A 140 18.48 31.33 -16.04
C LYS A 140 17.35 31.81 -15.13
N ILE A 141 17.72 32.60 -14.12
CA ILE A 141 16.80 33.34 -13.28
C ILE A 141 17.14 34.82 -13.39
N ASN A 142 16.18 35.66 -13.72
CA ASN A 142 16.41 37.09 -13.92
C ASN A 142 15.28 37.94 -13.36
N ASN A 143 15.63 39.00 -12.63
CA ASN A 143 14.66 39.91 -12.02
C ASN A 143 13.61 39.18 -11.15
N CYS A 144 14.08 38.24 -10.32
CA CYS A 144 13.23 37.41 -9.48
C CYS A 144 13.52 37.62 -7.99
N HIS A 145 12.47 37.64 -7.18
CA HIS A 145 12.58 38.02 -5.77
C HIS A 145 11.80 37.05 -4.88
N PHE A 146 12.38 36.66 -3.74
CA PHE A 146 11.76 35.72 -2.82
C PHE A 146 11.65 36.28 -1.41
N GLU A 147 10.48 36.12 -0.80
CA GLU A 147 10.23 36.32 0.63
C GLU A 147 9.43 35.13 1.18
N GLY A 148 9.97 34.46 2.21
CA GLY A 148 9.38 33.26 2.79
C GLY A 148 10.33 32.53 3.73
N ILE A 149 9.95 31.33 4.16
CA ILE A 149 10.73 30.44 5.02
C ILE A 149 10.96 29.13 4.29
N VAL A 150 12.22 28.70 4.21
CA VAL A 150 12.66 27.45 3.59
C VAL A 150 13.39 26.61 4.63
N MET A 151 12.89 25.42 4.91
CA MET A 151 13.43 24.46 5.87
C MET A 151 13.68 23.12 5.18
N GLY A 152 14.95 22.74 5.07
CA GLY A 152 15.35 21.47 4.43
C GLY A 152 16.19 20.58 5.33
N GLY A 153 16.28 19.30 4.96
CA GLY A 153 17.12 18.33 5.66
C GLY A 153 18.59 18.52 5.31
N ASP A 154 19.02 18.06 4.14
CA ASP A 154 20.44 18.02 3.75
C ASP A 154 20.87 19.26 2.96
N LYS A 155 20.04 19.72 2.02
CA LYS A 155 20.31 20.87 1.16
C LYS A 155 19.15 21.85 1.21
N THR A 156 19.44 23.13 1.42
CA THR A 156 18.42 24.17 1.52
C THR A 156 18.88 25.41 0.79
N TYR A 157 18.13 25.86 -0.21
CA TYR A 157 18.40 27.14 -0.86
C TYR A 157 17.16 27.79 -1.43
N VAL A 158 17.23 29.07 -1.77
CA VAL A 158 16.11 29.78 -2.39
C VAL A 158 16.12 29.59 -3.90
N MET A 159 17.28 29.77 -4.54
CA MET A 159 17.41 29.71 -6.00
C MET A 159 18.61 28.86 -6.39
N GLU A 160 18.48 28.10 -7.47
CA GLU A 160 19.59 27.36 -8.10
C GLU A 160 19.57 27.56 -9.62
N CYS A 161 20.66 28.07 -10.21
CA CYS A 161 20.71 28.24 -11.66
C CYS A 161 22.11 28.30 -12.27
N ASP A 162 22.19 28.37 -13.60
CA ASP A 162 23.45 28.66 -14.30
C ASP A 162 23.73 30.16 -14.33
N THR A 163 22.71 30.95 -14.64
CA THR A 163 22.81 32.42 -14.75
C THR A 163 21.78 33.11 -13.87
N LEU A 164 22.22 33.93 -12.92
CA LEU A 164 21.39 34.70 -12.00
C LEU A 164 21.61 36.20 -12.19
N ILE A 165 20.56 36.98 -12.47
CA ILE A 165 20.70 38.41 -12.71
C ILE A 165 19.59 39.18 -11.98
N ASN A 166 19.88 40.35 -11.42
CA ASN A 166 18.88 41.27 -10.85
C ASN A 166 17.96 40.63 -9.81
N SER A 167 18.42 39.63 -9.04
CA SER A 167 17.55 38.80 -8.21
C SER A 167 17.85 38.94 -6.73
N SER A 168 16.85 38.68 -5.88
CA SER A 168 17.04 38.86 -4.44
C SER A 168 16.36 37.83 -3.55
N ASN A 169 16.98 37.59 -2.40
CA ASN A 169 16.43 36.76 -1.33
C ASN A 169 16.20 37.60 -0.08
N TYR A 170 14.95 37.74 0.34
CA TYR A 170 14.52 38.30 1.62
C TYR A 170 14.05 37.22 2.61
N GLY A 171 13.92 35.97 2.16
CA GLY A 171 13.44 34.84 2.94
C GLY A 171 14.49 34.18 3.83
N CYS A 172 14.02 33.48 4.86
CA CYS A 172 14.87 32.74 5.78
C CYS A 172 15.09 31.31 5.32
N CYS A 173 16.35 30.83 5.30
CA CYS A 173 16.68 29.44 5.00
C CYS A 173 17.29 28.76 6.21
N LEU A 174 16.82 27.56 6.54
CA LEU A 174 17.37 26.72 7.61
C LEU A 174 17.55 25.28 7.14
N GLY A 175 18.69 24.68 7.42
CA GLY A 175 18.91 23.27 7.09
C GLY A 175 20.16 22.69 7.74
N ASN A 176 20.41 21.40 7.54
CA ASN A 176 21.52 20.76 8.24
C ASN A 176 22.86 20.97 7.52
N LEU A 177 23.07 20.41 6.33
CA LEU A 177 24.42 20.28 5.76
C LEU A 177 24.82 21.43 4.82
N TYR A 178 23.98 21.80 3.86
CA TYR A 178 24.24 22.88 2.88
C TYR A 178 23.10 23.89 2.87
N VAL A 179 23.35 25.14 3.29
CA VAL A 179 22.33 26.19 3.35
C VAL A 179 22.80 27.43 2.60
N TYR A 180 22.21 27.69 1.44
CA TYR A 180 22.60 28.82 0.60
C TYR A 180 21.43 29.75 0.33
N GLY A 181 21.67 31.06 0.21
CA GLY A 181 20.66 31.95 -0.34
C GLY A 181 20.40 31.58 -1.80
N MET A 182 21.47 31.64 -2.61
CA MET A 182 21.42 31.40 -4.05
C MET A 182 22.61 30.55 -4.49
N VAL A 183 22.36 29.53 -5.32
CA VAL A 183 23.38 28.64 -5.90
C VAL A 183 23.50 28.94 -7.39
N VAL A 184 24.69 29.33 -7.85
CA VAL A 184 24.89 29.78 -9.24
C VAL A 184 26.11 29.13 -9.89
N ARG A 185 25.93 28.45 -11.02
CA ARG A 185 27.02 27.71 -11.66
C ARG A 185 27.93 28.57 -12.54
N ASN A 186 27.39 29.49 -13.36
CA ASN A 186 28.16 30.18 -14.42
C ASN A 186 28.26 31.71 -14.26
N HIS A 187 27.16 32.44 -14.05
CA HIS A 187 27.20 33.92 -14.01
C HIS A 187 26.20 34.47 -13.00
N VAL A 188 26.66 35.31 -12.06
CA VAL A 188 25.78 36.03 -11.13
C VAL A 188 26.06 37.53 -11.16
N GLU A 189 25.00 38.32 -11.28
CA GLU A 189 25.13 39.78 -11.37
C GLU A 189 23.97 40.50 -10.68
N ASN A 190 24.26 41.67 -10.09
CA ASN A 190 23.26 42.58 -9.52
C ASN A 190 22.27 41.84 -8.61
N SER A 191 22.76 41.03 -7.68
CA SER A 191 21.89 40.16 -6.88
C SER A 191 22.27 40.23 -5.42
N TYR A 192 21.30 40.07 -4.53
CA TYR A 192 21.54 40.28 -3.11
C TYR A 192 20.74 39.39 -2.18
N ASN A 193 21.32 39.16 -1.00
CA ASN A 193 20.68 38.47 0.11
C ASN A 193 20.43 39.45 1.27
N ARG A 194 19.18 39.53 1.70
CA ARG A 194 18.68 40.23 2.89
C ARG A 194 18.05 39.27 3.89
N GLY A 195 17.76 38.06 3.45
CA GLY A 195 17.22 36.96 4.25
C GLY A 195 18.24 36.33 5.20
N LYS A 196 17.77 35.73 6.29
CA LYS A 196 18.63 35.06 7.29
C LYS A 196 18.89 33.61 6.91
N LEU A 197 20.13 33.15 7.01
CA LEU A 197 20.56 31.80 6.63
C LEU A 197 21.19 31.11 7.85
N TYR A 198 20.66 29.95 8.21
CA TYR A 198 21.06 29.20 9.40
C TYR A 198 21.37 27.74 9.04
N GLY A 199 22.52 27.22 9.45
CA GLY A 199 22.85 25.83 9.17
C GLY A 199 23.75 25.15 10.19
N THR A 200 23.71 23.82 10.23
CA THR A 200 24.68 23.04 11.03
C THR A 200 25.98 22.78 10.26
N GLY A 201 25.99 22.92 8.94
CA GLY A 201 27.11 22.66 8.04
C GLY A 201 27.66 23.94 7.38
N PHE A 202 27.60 24.01 6.05
CA PHE A 202 28.07 25.13 5.23
C PHE A 202 26.95 26.14 4.98
N VAL A 203 27.21 27.42 5.25
CA VAL A 203 26.24 28.50 5.06
C VAL A 203 26.83 29.67 4.28
N ALA A 204 26.17 30.13 3.21
CA ALA A 204 26.57 31.35 2.50
C ALA A 204 25.41 32.02 1.75
N ALA A 205 25.49 33.34 1.55
CA ALA A 205 24.50 34.06 0.74
C ALA A 205 24.48 33.58 -0.72
N PHE A 206 25.65 33.31 -1.28
CA PHE A 206 25.86 32.79 -2.62
C PHE A 206 26.79 31.58 -2.60
N ASN A 207 26.54 30.59 -3.45
CA ASN A 207 27.47 29.49 -3.73
C ASN A 207 27.76 29.46 -5.24
N GLY A 208 29.03 29.33 -5.62
CA GLY A 208 29.43 29.34 -7.03
C GLY A 208 30.48 28.30 -7.38
N THR A 209 30.47 27.81 -8.63
CA THR A 209 31.56 26.93 -9.14
C THR A 209 32.83 27.74 -9.41
N SER A 210 33.97 27.05 -9.61
CA SER A 210 35.31 27.65 -9.73
C SER A 210 35.49 28.68 -10.84
N ASP A 211 34.58 28.75 -11.83
CA ASP A 211 34.68 29.65 -12.99
C ASP A 211 33.52 30.66 -13.10
N CYS A 212 32.74 30.84 -12.02
CA CYS A 212 31.59 31.72 -12.05
C CYS A 212 32.02 33.20 -12.17
N LYS A 213 31.47 33.93 -13.15
CA LYS A 213 31.64 35.40 -13.25
C LYS A 213 30.69 36.09 -12.28
N GLN A 214 31.23 36.94 -11.41
CA GLN A 214 30.46 37.51 -10.32
C GLN A 214 30.63 39.02 -10.24
N GLY A 215 29.52 39.75 -10.14
CA GLY A 215 29.59 41.20 -10.00
C GLY A 215 28.38 41.85 -9.36
N ASN A 216 28.63 42.92 -8.61
CA ASN A 216 27.61 43.77 -8.01
C ASN A 216 26.67 43.02 -7.03
N LEU A 217 27.27 42.28 -6.10
CA LEU A 217 26.53 41.50 -5.12
C LEU A 217 26.55 42.16 -3.74
N TYR A 218 25.53 41.92 -2.93
CA TYR A 218 25.68 42.20 -1.51
C TYR A 218 24.94 41.21 -0.62
N ASN A 219 25.44 41.03 0.60
CA ASN A 219 24.72 40.38 1.68
C ASN A 219 24.56 41.32 2.87
N ALA A 220 23.32 41.51 3.28
CA ALA A 220 22.97 42.19 4.53
C ALA A 220 22.00 41.36 5.38
N GLY A 221 21.83 40.07 5.06
CA GLY A 221 21.13 39.08 5.86
C GLY A 221 22.10 38.22 6.67
N LYS A 222 21.72 37.87 7.91
CA LYS A 222 22.59 37.11 8.83
C LYS A 222 22.87 35.70 8.30
N THR A 223 24.12 35.25 8.35
CA THR A 223 24.60 33.89 8.05
C THR A 223 25.21 33.29 9.31
N ASP A 224 24.69 32.16 9.76
CA ASP A 224 25.07 31.54 11.04
C ASP A 224 25.24 30.02 10.86
N ALA A 225 26.44 29.51 11.14
CA ALA A 225 26.81 28.12 10.90
C ALA A 225 27.59 27.51 12.07
N ASN A 226 27.35 26.22 12.36
CA ASN A 226 28.18 25.49 13.34
C ASN A 226 29.56 25.11 12.79
N ILE A 227 29.68 24.78 11.50
CA ILE A 227 30.93 24.29 10.90
C ILE A 227 31.67 25.41 10.13
N LYS A 228 31.06 25.96 9.06
CA LYS A 228 31.66 27.04 8.26
C LYS A 228 30.59 27.99 7.74
N SER A 229 30.78 29.28 7.96
CA SER A 229 29.91 30.36 7.47
C SER A 229 30.71 31.28 6.56
N HIS A 230 30.23 31.57 5.35
CA HIS A 230 30.81 32.62 4.52
C HIS A 230 29.79 33.75 4.34
N GLY A 231 30.14 34.97 4.76
CA GLY A 231 29.22 36.11 4.75
C GLY A 231 28.73 36.55 3.37
N LEU A 232 29.38 36.16 2.27
CA LEU A 232 28.90 36.44 0.90
C LEU A 232 28.93 35.22 0.00
N LEU A 233 30.09 34.57 -0.15
CA LEU A 233 30.32 33.58 -1.19
C LEU A 233 31.06 32.35 -0.67
N ASP A 234 30.57 31.17 -1.02
CA ASP A 234 31.25 29.88 -0.88
C ASP A 234 31.70 29.35 -2.25
N SER A 235 32.95 29.66 -2.63
CA SER A 235 33.62 29.17 -3.85
C SER A 235 35.15 29.10 -3.64
N TYR A 236 35.84 28.24 -4.41
CA TYR A 236 37.27 27.98 -4.23
C TYR A 236 38.22 28.80 -5.15
N ASP A 237 37.74 29.39 -6.25
CA ASP A 237 38.62 30.05 -7.25
C ASP A 237 37.98 31.20 -8.12
N SER A 238 36.89 31.85 -7.70
CA SER A 238 36.21 32.87 -8.52
C SER A 238 36.71 34.32 -8.32
N GLU A 239 36.87 35.10 -9.41
CA GLU A 239 37.12 36.55 -9.37
C GLU A 239 35.82 37.34 -9.18
N LEU A 240 35.73 38.15 -8.12
CA LEU A 240 34.59 39.00 -7.79
C LEU A 240 34.85 40.44 -8.24
N SER A 241 34.00 41.03 -9.09
CA SER A 241 34.21 42.42 -9.57
C SER A 241 33.84 43.49 -8.52
N SER A 242 32.87 43.19 -7.66
CA SER A 242 32.44 44.00 -6.52
C SER A 242 31.44 43.23 -5.65
N GLY A 243 31.66 43.19 -4.34
CA GLY A 243 30.67 42.67 -3.40
C GLY A 243 30.78 43.27 -2.01
N TYR A 244 29.63 43.42 -1.34
CA TYR A 244 29.53 44.08 -0.05
C TYR A 244 28.90 43.18 1.00
N VAL A 245 29.46 43.17 2.21
CA VAL A 245 28.93 42.42 3.35
C VAL A 245 28.74 43.39 4.50
N LEU A 246 27.59 43.31 5.17
CA LEU A 246 27.38 44.06 6.40
C LEU A 246 28.27 43.48 7.54
N ASP A 247 29.01 44.32 8.24
CA ASP A 247 30.04 43.92 9.23
C ASP A 247 29.58 43.03 10.40
N ASN A 248 28.28 42.80 10.57
CA ASN A 248 27.69 41.99 11.64
C ASN A 248 26.79 40.84 11.13
N VAL A 249 26.91 40.44 9.85
CA VAL A 249 26.11 39.32 9.32
C VAL A 249 26.74 37.93 9.45
N SER A 250 28.04 37.75 9.78
CA SER A 250 28.64 36.41 10.00
C SER A 250 29.14 36.17 11.43
N THR A 251 29.18 34.90 11.86
CA THR A 251 29.73 34.47 13.16
C THR A 251 31.27 34.35 13.15
N PRO A 252 31.98 34.42 14.29
CA PRO A 252 33.45 34.58 14.35
C PRO A 252 34.33 33.38 13.93
N ASN A 253 33.77 32.27 13.43
CA ASN A 253 34.53 31.05 13.09
C ASN A 253 35.22 31.10 11.71
N ASP A 254 35.34 32.29 11.13
CA ASP A 254 35.84 32.49 9.77
C ASP A 254 37.38 32.50 9.75
N GLU A 255 38.01 31.51 9.10
CA GLU A 255 39.29 31.78 8.44
C GLU A 255 38.97 32.58 7.16
N PRO A 256 39.50 33.81 7.00
CA PRO A 256 39.27 34.57 5.79
C PRO A 256 39.80 33.78 4.59
N ASN A 257 38.95 33.55 3.60
CA ASN A 257 39.40 33.04 2.32
C ASN A 257 40.16 34.20 1.65
N ASP A 258 41.50 34.24 1.78
CA ASP A 258 42.43 35.32 1.35
C ASP A 258 42.37 35.69 -0.15
N LYS A 259 41.44 35.12 -0.92
CA LYS A 259 41.32 35.23 -2.37
C LYS A 259 40.09 36.01 -2.88
N ILE A 260 39.14 36.44 -2.04
CA ILE A 260 37.92 37.12 -2.51
C ILE A 260 37.86 38.55 -1.93
N ASP A 261 37.98 39.57 -2.81
CA ASP A 261 37.85 41.01 -2.48
C ASP A 261 36.38 41.38 -2.14
N CYS A 262 35.91 40.99 -0.96
CA CYS A 262 34.63 41.44 -0.41
C CYS A 262 34.82 42.66 0.50
N HIS A 263 34.06 43.73 0.28
CA HIS A 263 34.05 44.89 1.16
C HIS A 263 33.12 44.67 2.35
N ILE A 264 33.70 44.37 3.51
CA ILE A 264 32.96 44.35 4.78
C ILE A 264 32.76 45.79 5.25
N LEU A 265 31.51 46.26 5.34
CA LEU A 265 31.17 47.65 5.66
C LEU A 265 30.18 47.75 6.83
N PRO A 266 30.27 48.80 7.66
CA PRO A 266 29.35 49.00 8.76
C PRO A 266 27.95 49.38 8.30
N TYR A 267 26.96 49.09 9.14
CA TYR A 267 25.54 49.40 8.92
C TYR A 267 25.29 50.84 8.45
N SER A 268 26.04 51.80 8.99
CA SER A 268 25.94 53.22 8.60
C SER A 268 26.20 53.46 7.11
N LYS A 269 27.07 52.65 6.47
CA LYS A 269 27.43 52.78 5.05
C LYS A 269 26.36 52.22 4.11
N PHE A 270 25.58 51.25 4.58
CA PHE A 270 24.41 50.79 3.85
C PHE A 270 23.30 51.84 3.88
N LYS A 271 23.14 52.57 5.00
CA LYS A 271 22.11 53.60 5.21
C LYS A 271 22.36 54.95 4.55
N ASP A 272 23.62 55.38 4.48
CA ASP A 272 23.97 56.73 4.02
C ASP A 272 23.97 56.89 2.49
N GLY A 273 23.54 55.87 1.74
CA GLY A 273 23.57 55.87 0.28
C GLY A 273 24.87 55.32 -0.32
N THR A 274 25.95 55.17 0.45
CA THR A 274 27.28 54.83 -0.09
C THR A 274 27.29 53.51 -0.85
N VAL A 275 26.67 52.46 -0.28
CA VAL A 275 26.61 51.14 -0.93
C VAL A 275 25.70 51.21 -2.17
N THR A 276 24.54 51.86 -2.08
CA THR A 276 23.62 52.07 -3.21
C THR A 276 24.29 52.81 -4.37
N ASP A 277 24.99 53.90 -4.09
CA ASP A 277 25.74 54.68 -5.08
C ASP A 277 26.87 53.84 -5.69
N SER A 278 27.53 53.01 -4.89
CA SER A 278 28.58 52.13 -5.38
C SER A 278 28.03 51.03 -6.28
N LEU A 279 26.91 50.39 -5.91
CA LEU A 279 26.25 49.38 -6.72
C LEU A 279 25.79 49.97 -8.07
N ASN A 280 25.28 51.21 -8.06
CA ASN A 280 24.89 51.93 -9.27
C ASN A 280 26.05 52.26 -10.22
N LYS A 281 27.31 52.30 -9.76
CA LYS A 281 28.47 52.53 -10.65
C LYS A 281 28.76 51.34 -11.58
N TYR A 282 28.36 50.14 -11.17
CA TYR A 282 28.58 48.91 -11.91
C TYR A 282 27.37 48.51 -12.78
N VAL A 283 26.27 49.27 -12.71
CA VAL A 283 25.09 49.16 -13.57
C VAL A 283 25.48 49.67 -14.97
N LYS A 284 25.87 48.77 -15.89
CA LYS A 284 26.16 49.15 -17.29
C LYS A 284 24.85 49.31 -18.07
N GLN A 285 24.54 50.53 -18.51
CA GLN A 285 23.49 50.76 -19.52
C GLN A 285 23.93 50.19 -20.88
N ASN A 286 23.72 48.90 -21.11
CA ASN A 286 23.84 48.31 -22.44
C ASN A 286 22.45 48.28 -23.10
N SER A 287 22.28 49.16 -24.09
CA SER A 287 21.17 49.14 -25.04
C SER A 287 21.30 47.90 -25.96
N ASN A 288 20.54 46.83 -25.70
CA ASN A 288 19.92 45.93 -26.70
C ASN A 288 19.48 44.54 -26.18
N ASP A 289 19.70 44.18 -24.91
CA ASP A 289 19.15 42.94 -24.34
C ASP A 289 17.80 43.16 -23.67
N SER A 290 16.90 42.18 -23.78
CA SER A 290 15.55 42.17 -23.17
C SER A 290 15.55 42.22 -21.63
N CYS A 291 16.72 42.12 -20.99
CA CYS A 291 16.91 42.44 -19.57
C CYS A 291 17.01 43.96 -19.39
N LYS A 292 15.86 44.66 -19.25
CA LYS A 292 15.87 46.03 -18.70
C LYS A 292 16.50 45.98 -17.31
N LEU A 293 17.66 46.61 -17.17
CA LEU A 293 18.40 46.73 -15.93
C LEU A 293 17.62 47.63 -14.95
N LEU A 294 17.42 47.18 -13.72
CA LEU A 294 16.77 47.96 -12.67
C LEU A 294 17.82 48.84 -11.96
N SER A 295 17.47 50.10 -11.69
CA SER A 295 18.23 51.01 -10.84
C SER A 295 18.24 50.52 -9.39
N TRP A 296 19.38 50.63 -8.72
CA TRP A 296 19.40 50.53 -7.27
C TRP A 296 18.90 51.83 -6.68
N VAL A 297 17.95 51.73 -5.77
CA VAL A 297 17.46 52.85 -4.98
C VAL A 297 17.74 52.59 -3.51
N GLN A 298 17.91 53.67 -2.75
CA GLN A 298 17.98 53.59 -1.31
C GLN A 298 16.58 53.26 -0.78
N GLY A 299 16.42 52.09 -0.16
CA GLY A 299 15.17 51.71 0.48
C GLY A 299 14.86 52.57 1.71
N GLU A 300 13.59 52.65 2.09
CA GLU A 300 13.15 53.35 3.31
C GLU A 300 13.74 52.72 4.58
N ASP A 301 14.05 51.43 4.54
CA ASP A 301 14.76 50.70 5.61
C ASP A 301 16.25 51.05 5.68
N GLY A 302 16.74 51.82 4.72
CA GLY A 302 18.12 52.23 4.60
C GLY A 302 19.03 51.16 3.97
N PHE A 303 18.50 50.21 3.20
CA PHE A 303 19.32 49.28 2.42
C PHE A 303 19.12 49.46 0.91
N PRO A 304 20.14 49.17 0.06
CA PRO A 304 19.96 49.20 -1.39
C PRO A 304 18.93 48.17 -1.83
N ARG A 305 17.94 48.58 -2.63
CA ARG A 305 16.95 47.67 -3.23
C ARG A 305 16.66 48.08 -4.67
N PHE A 306 15.90 47.28 -5.40
CA PHE A 306 15.42 47.69 -6.72
C PHE A 306 14.20 48.60 -6.59
N GLU A 307 14.07 49.56 -7.51
CA GLU A 307 13.05 50.64 -7.50
C GLU A 307 11.59 50.16 -7.44
N HIS A 308 11.33 48.88 -7.68
CA HIS A 308 10.00 48.27 -7.73
C HIS A 308 9.85 47.00 -6.89
N VAL A 309 10.78 46.73 -5.97
CA VAL A 309 10.74 45.57 -5.08
C VAL A 309 10.41 46.02 -3.66
N ASP A 310 9.18 45.75 -3.23
CA ASP A 310 8.72 46.03 -1.87
C ASP A 310 8.59 44.73 -1.06
N LEU A 311 9.75 44.26 -0.58
CA LEU A 311 9.89 43.09 0.28
C LEU A 311 10.63 43.48 1.55
N GLN A 312 10.31 42.80 2.65
CA GLN A 312 11.00 42.95 3.93
C GLN A 312 11.56 41.59 4.39
N PRO A 313 12.71 41.56 5.07
CA PRO A 313 13.18 40.32 5.68
C PRO A 313 12.14 39.76 6.65
N THR A 314 11.97 38.43 6.63
CA THR A 314 11.02 37.75 7.52
C THR A 314 11.37 37.99 9.00
N ASN A 315 10.35 38.38 9.80
CA ASN A 315 10.49 38.68 11.23
C ASN A 315 10.19 37.49 12.15
N ASP A 316 9.76 36.36 11.59
CA ASP A 316 9.38 35.18 12.37
C ASP A 316 10.56 34.59 13.14
N THR A 317 10.31 34.19 14.39
CA THR A 317 11.32 33.58 15.27
C THR A 317 11.38 32.08 15.02
N ILE A 318 12.57 31.57 14.73
CA ILE A 318 12.80 30.15 14.49
C ILE A 318 13.80 29.67 15.55
N VAL A 319 13.48 28.55 16.20
CA VAL A 319 14.30 27.99 17.28
C VAL A 319 15.04 26.76 16.75
N LYS A 320 16.33 26.72 17.04
CA LYS A 320 17.20 25.59 16.71
C LYS A 320 17.20 24.61 17.88
N PHE A 321 16.96 23.34 17.58
CA PHE A 321 17.16 22.25 18.53
C PHE A 321 18.44 21.50 18.19
N GLU A 322 19.27 21.24 19.20
CA GLU A 322 20.52 20.49 19.07
C GLU A 322 20.56 19.32 20.05
N GLY A 323 21.11 18.17 19.63
CA GLY A 323 21.29 16.98 20.46
C GLY A 323 20.49 15.78 19.96
N ALA A 324 19.66 15.18 20.82
CA ALA A 324 18.85 14.01 20.50
C ALA A 324 17.73 14.28 19.46
N TYR A 325 17.43 15.54 19.22
CA TYR A 325 16.61 16.04 18.12
C TYR A 325 17.39 17.20 17.49
N ILE A 326 17.71 17.08 16.21
CA ILE A 326 18.38 18.12 15.42
C ILE A 326 17.37 18.64 14.41
N GLY A 327 16.95 19.89 14.55
CA GLY A 327 15.91 20.45 13.71
C GLY A 327 15.59 21.91 14.04
N PHE A 328 14.77 22.52 13.19
CA PHE A 328 14.32 23.90 13.33
C PHE A 328 12.79 23.93 13.33
N GLU A 329 12.18 24.74 14.19
CA GLU A 329 10.73 24.94 14.20
C GLU A 329 10.34 26.41 14.28
N LEU A 330 9.25 26.74 13.59
CA LEU A 330 8.66 28.07 13.56
C LEU A 330 7.94 28.36 14.90
N VAL A 331 8.32 29.43 15.57
CA VAL A 331 7.67 29.88 16.81
C VAL A 331 6.55 30.85 16.47
N LYS A 332 5.30 30.41 16.62
CA LYS A 332 4.13 31.29 16.51
C LYS A 332 3.84 31.91 17.88
N ASN A 333 3.69 33.24 17.95
CA ASN A 333 3.31 33.98 19.17
C ASN A 333 4.22 33.74 20.40
N LYS A 334 5.55 33.67 20.23
CA LYS A 334 6.53 33.39 21.30
C LYS A 334 6.32 32.07 22.07
N THR A 335 5.46 31.20 21.53
CA THR A 335 5.19 29.90 22.12
C THR A 335 5.94 28.87 21.29
N VAL A 336 7.01 28.30 21.84
CA VAL A 336 7.69 27.18 21.21
C VAL A 336 6.79 25.97 21.39
N SER A 337 6.22 25.49 20.30
CA SER A 337 5.73 24.11 20.27
C SER A 337 6.97 23.24 20.39
N LEU A 338 7.29 22.80 21.63
CA LEU A 338 8.32 21.80 21.83
C LEU A 338 8.01 20.65 20.86
N PRO A 339 9.00 20.12 20.13
CA PRO A 339 8.76 18.97 19.26
C PRO A 339 8.08 17.93 20.14
N LYS A 340 6.81 17.63 19.83
CA LYS A 340 6.12 16.58 20.53
C LYS A 340 6.94 15.33 20.22
N SER A 341 7.54 14.75 21.26
CA SER A 341 7.86 13.34 21.15
C SER A 341 6.53 12.68 20.86
N ASP A 342 6.42 11.97 19.75
CA ASP A 342 5.29 11.06 19.57
C ASP A 342 5.31 9.94 20.65
N ALA A 343 6.35 9.89 21.51
CA ALA A 343 6.52 8.98 22.64
C ALA A 343 7.05 9.67 23.94
N PRO A 344 6.22 10.40 24.71
CA PRO A 344 6.65 11.19 25.88
C PRO A 344 7.00 10.40 27.15
N THR A 345 6.86 9.07 27.17
CA THR A 345 6.99 8.23 28.39
C THR A 345 8.37 7.58 28.58
N LEU A 346 9.24 7.65 27.58
CA LEU A 346 10.42 6.78 27.46
C LEU A 346 11.77 7.49 27.65
N TYR A 347 11.76 8.81 27.51
CA TYR A 347 12.90 9.67 27.68
C TYR A 347 12.41 10.98 28.26
N GLU A 348 13.08 11.50 29.28
CA GLU A 348 12.97 12.91 29.57
C GLU A 348 13.92 13.63 28.63
N TYR A 349 13.35 14.46 27.76
CA TYR A 349 14.11 15.53 27.14
C TYR A 349 14.41 16.53 28.25
N ASP A 350 15.64 16.55 28.73
CA ASP A 350 16.11 17.66 29.53
C ASP A 350 16.36 18.83 28.57
N PHE A 351 15.33 19.65 28.41
CA PHE A 351 15.44 20.95 27.79
C PHE A 351 15.97 21.88 28.88
N GLY A 352 17.27 22.20 28.82
CA GLY A 352 17.86 23.14 29.77
C GLY A 352 16.99 24.41 29.91
N HIS A 353 16.81 24.90 31.15
CA HIS A 353 15.83 25.92 31.54
C HIS A 353 15.52 26.99 30.47
N LEU A 354 14.34 26.88 29.85
CA LEU A 354 13.77 27.89 28.95
C LEU A 354 12.67 28.67 29.68
N GLU A 355 12.92 29.96 29.92
CA GLU A 355 11.89 30.91 30.35
C GLU A 355 11.31 31.60 29.10
N ASN A 356 9.98 31.66 29.00
CA ASN A 356 9.24 32.17 27.82
C ASN A 356 9.68 33.57 27.35
N ASP A 357 10.28 34.37 28.23
CA ASP A 357 10.68 35.75 27.96
C ASP A 357 12.05 35.86 27.25
N LYS A 358 12.77 34.74 27.08
CA LYS A 358 14.12 34.67 26.50
C LYS A 358 14.18 34.13 25.06
N ILE A 359 13.05 33.74 24.47
CA ILE A 359 13.00 33.24 23.09
C ILE A 359 13.14 34.43 22.12
N SER A 360 14.35 34.67 21.66
CA SER A 360 14.68 35.63 20.58
C SER A 360 15.09 34.89 19.31
N ASN A 361 15.26 35.64 18.22
CA ASN A 361 16.01 35.15 17.06
C ASN A 361 17.38 34.65 17.56
N ASP A 362 17.80 33.46 17.11
CA ASP A 362 19.06 32.77 17.48
C ASP A 362 19.06 31.94 18.79
N THR A 363 17.89 31.60 19.36
CA THR A 363 17.83 30.71 20.53
C THR A 363 18.13 29.26 20.14
N THR A 364 19.22 28.68 20.69
CA THR A 364 19.54 27.24 20.58
C THR A 364 19.09 26.51 21.84
N VAL A 365 18.31 25.45 21.64
CA VAL A 365 17.81 24.57 22.70
C VAL A 365 18.57 23.25 22.64
N TYR A 366 19.37 22.98 23.68
CA TYR A 366 20.04 21.69 23.84
C TYR A 366 19.06 20.65 24.39
N VAL A 367 19.00 19.51 23.71
CA VAL A 367 18.10 18.40 23.98
C VAL A 367 18.94 17.15 24.26
N SER A 368 19.00 16.72 25.50
CA SER A 368 19.64 15.45 25.87
C SER A 368 18.62 14.34 26.12
N ILE A 369 19.03 13.08 25.89
CA ILE A 369 18.28 11.90 26.32
C ILE A 369 18.96 11.37 27.60
N ILE A 370 18.23 11.32 28.71
CA ILE A 370 18.67 10.59 29.91
C ILE A 370 17.87 9.28 30.00
N SER A 371 18.58 8.15 29.97
CA SER A 371 18.02 6.83 30.32
C SER A 371 17.77 6.76 31.82
N LYS A 372 16.56 6.39 32.26
CA LYS A 372 16.26 6.16 33.69
C LYS A 372 16.80 4.83 34.24
N LEU A 373 17.28 3.91 33.38
CA LEU A 373 17.70 2.56 33.77
C LEU A 373 19.13 2.49 34.31
N LYS A 374 19.32 1.74 35.40
CA LYS A 374 20.65 1.43 35.96
C LYS A 374 21.28 0.24 35.24
N GLN A 375 22.61 0.21 35.19
CA GLN A 375 23.36 -0.97 34.75
C GLN A 375 23.96 -1.71 35.94
N ASP A 376 24.09 -3.04 35.81
CA ASP A 376 24.81 -3.87 36.78
C ASP A 376 26.32 -3.95 36.49
N THR A 377 27.03 -4.75 37.28
CA THR A 377 28.49 -4.95 37.16
C THR A 377 28.92 -5.61 35.85
N ASP A 378 28.02 -6.36 35.20
CA ASP A 378 28.25 -7.00 33.90
C ASP A 378 27.83 -6.09 32.74
N LYS A 379 27.41 -4.85 33.06
CA LYS A 379 26.91 -3.83 32.13
C LYS A 379 25.58 -4.20 31.47
N PHE A 380 24.78 -5.07 32.09
CA PHE A 380 23.40 -5.28 31.69
C PHE A 380 22.53 -4.16 32.24
N PHE A 381 21.60 -3.65 31.44
CA PHE A 381 20.54 -2.77 31.93
C PHE A 381 19.59 -3.56 32.81
N LEU A 382 19.44 -3.14 34.06
CA LEU A 382 18.57 -3.76 35.05
C LEU A 382 17.13 -3.30 34.82
N ILE A 383 16.24 -4.28 34.67
CA ILE A 383 14.81 -4.09 34.44
C ILE A 383 14.07 -4.61 35.67
N ASN A 384 13.31 -3.74 36.32
CA ASN A 384 12.61 -4.06 37.57
C ASN A 384 11.09 -3.91 37.47
N THR A 385 10.61 -3.16 36.46
CA THR A 385 9.19 -2.88 36.22
C THR A 385 8.84 -3.05 34.74
N ALA A 386 7.55 -3.06 34.41
CA ALA A 386 7.10 -3.12 33.03
C ALA A 386 7.49 -1.86 32.25
N GLU A 387 7.44 -0.70 32.91
CA GLU A 387 7.90 0.57 32.36
C GLU A 387 9.40 0.54 32.08
N ASP A 388 10.20 -0.11 32.94
CA ASP A 388 11.63 -0.30 32.69
C ASP A 388 11.88 -1.15 31.43
N LEU A 389 11.07 -2.18 31.18
CA LEU A 389 11.21 -3.02 29.99
C LEU A 389 10.87 -2.23 28.71
N VAL A 390 9.85 -1.38 28.76
CA VAL A 390 9.49 -0.44 27.69
C VAL A 390 10.65 0.54 27.44
N ILE A 391 11.27 1.07 28.50
CA ILE A 391 12.46 1.94 28.38
C ILE A 391 13.63 1.19 27.74
N TYR A 392 13.90 -0.05 28.15
CA TYR A 392 14.96 -0.87 27.58
C TYR A 392 14.75 -1.10 26.08
N LYS A 393 13.53 -1.47 25.66
CA LYS A 393 13.16 -1.63 24.26
C LYS A 393 13.58 -0.42 23.42
N ASN A 394 13.18 0.78 23.85
CA ASN A 394 13.46 1.98 23.06
C ASN A 394 14.95 2.31 22.99
N ILE A 395 15.71 2.03 24.06
CA ILE A 395 17.16 2.23 24.08
C ILE A 395 17.83 1.36 22.99
N VAL A 396 17.40 0.10 22.86
CA VAL A 396 17.93 -0.82 21.84
C VAL A 396 17.57 -0.33 20.43
N GLU A 397 16.34 0.12 20.22
CA GLU A 397 15.84 0.54 18.90
C GLU A 397 16.46 1.87 18.41
N LYS A 398 16.66 2.85 19.29
CA LYS A 398 17.28 4.15 18.91
C LYS A 398 18.73 4.00 18.44
N ARG A 399 19.53 3.13 19.08
CA ARG A 399 20.93 2.91 18.67
C ARG A 399 21.04 2.44 17.22
N ARG A 400 20.10 1.61 16.78
CA ARG A 400 20.06 1.10 15.40
C ARG A 400 19.86 2.22 14.39
N ASN A 401 18.99 3.19 14.69
CA ASN A 401 18.71 4.32 13.79
C ASN A 401 19.84 5.37 13.76
N SER A 402 20.71 5.41 14.78
CA SER A 402 21.86 6.34 14.85
C SER A 402 23.12 5.86 14.09
N TYR A 403 23.05 4.77 13.34
CA TYR A 403 24.23 4.22 12.64
C TYR A 403 24.70 5.02 11.41
N ASN A 404 24.19 6.24 11.19
CA ASN A 404 24.58 7.09 10.06
C ASN A 404 24.96 8.55 10.36
N TYR A 405 25.06 9.03 11.61
CA TYR A 405 25.64 10.37 11.84
C TYR A 405 26.24 10.52 13.24
N TYR A 406 27.57 10.63 13.30
CA TYR A 406 28.41 11.11 14.41
C TYR A 406 27.98 10.75 15.85
N LEU A 407 28.06 9.48 16.22
CA LEU A 407 28.46 9.11 17.58
C LEU A 407 29.93 8.74 17.56
N SER A 408 30.73 9.56 18.24
CA SER A 408 32.16 9.35 18.42
C SER A 408 32.43 7.95 18.98
N SER A 409 33.57 7.42 18.54
CA SER A 409 34.13 6.08 18.69
C SER A 409 34.30 5.50 20.12
N ASN A 410 33.57 5.99 21.12
CA ASN A 410 33.79 5.65 22.53
C ASN A 410 32.66 4.85 23.22
N MET A 411 31.62 4.37 22.53
CA MET A 411 30.58 3.53 23.16
C MET A 411 30.35 2.20 22.43
N LYS A 412 31.38 1.35 22.45
CA LYS A 412 31.40 0.01 21.85
C LYS A 412 30.96 -1.09 22.85
N PHE A 413 29.90 -0.84 23.63
CA PHE A 413 29.37 -1.83 24.58
C PHE A 413 28.00 -2.37 24.12
N PRO A 414 27.72 -3.69 24.20
CA PRO A 414 26.39 -4.24 23.89
C PRO A 414 25.32 -3.71 24.87
N ILE A 415 24.08 -3.55 24.40
CA ILE A 415 22.95 -3.05 25.20
C ILE A 415 22.15 -4.26 25.71
N ASN A 416 22.78 -5.08 26.54
CA ASN A 416 22.14 -6.28 27.08
C ASN A 416 21.15 -5.92 28.19
N GLY A 417 20.05 -6.68 28.31
CA GLY A 417 19.00 -6.47 29.32
C GLY A 417 18.96 -7.62 30.32
N ARG A 418 18.80 -7.31 31.62
CA ARG A 418 18.68 -8.31 32.69
C ARG A 418 17.51 -7.97 33.60
N LEU A 419 16.63 -8.95 33.85
CA LEU A 419 15.57 -8.80 34.84
C LEU A 419 16.15 -8.84 36.26
N SER A 420 15.57 -8.03 37.14
CA SER A 420 15.89 -7.99 38.57
C SER A 420 14.68 -8.27 39.48
N ALA A 421 13.50 -8.41 38.87
CA ALA A 421 12.26 -8.80 39.48
C ALA A 421 11.35 -9.47 38.43
N ASP A 422 10.31 -10.13 38.90
CA ASP A 422 9.21 -10.57 38.03
C ASP A 422 8.47 -9.33 37.49
N ILE A 423 8.13 -9.36 36.21
CA ILE A 423 7.52 -8.24 35.48
C ILE A 423 6.10 -8.61 35.08
N ASP A 424 5.15 -7.75 35.39
CA ASP A 424 3.76 -7.84 34.94
C ASP A 424 3.50 -6.74 33.91
N LEU A 425 3.25 -7.12 32.66
CA LEU A 425 3.06 -6.17 31.56
C LEU A 425 1.65 -5.59 31.47
N SER A 426 0.74 -5.92 32.39
CA SER A 426 -0.64 -5.40 32.39
C SER A 426 -0.74 -3.87 32.53
N SER A 427 0.32 -3.19 33.01
CA SER A 427 0.38 -1.73 33.05
C SER A 427 0.79 -1.08 31.72
N VAL A 428 1.39 -1.84 30.79
CA VAL A 428 1.96 -1.30 29.54
C VAL A 428 1.33 -1.88 28.27
N CYS A 429 0.69 -3.04 28.35
CA CYS A 429 -0.07 -3.64 27.25
C CYS A 429 -1.28 -4.42 27.81
N GLY A 430 -2.35 -4.53 27.03
CA GLY A 430 -3.62 -5.10 27.47
C GLY A 430 -4.80 -4.20 27.11
N ILE A 431 -5.96 -4.48 27.73
CA ILE A 431 -7.10 -3.56 27.69
C ILE A 431 -6.94 -2.60 28.87
N ILE A 432 -6.49 -1.38 28.60
CA ILE A 432 -6.19 -0.36 29.61
C ILE A 432 -7.17 0.79 29.40
N ASN A 433 -8.02 1.07 30.39
CA ASN A 433 -9.06 2.10 30.33
C ASN A 433 -10.06 1.97 29.15
N GLY A 434 -10.25 0.76 28.62
CA GLY A 434 -11.13 0.48 27.48
C GLY A 434 -10.42 0.52 26.13
N ASP A 435 -9.16 0.96 26.09
CA ASP A 435 -8.34 0.96 24.88
C ASP A 435 -7.47 -0.30 24.82
N THR A 436 -7.37 -0.88 23.63
CA THR A 436 -6.48 -2.02 23.35
C THR A 436 -5.07 -1.50 23.09
N ILE A 437 -4.15 -1.76 24.01
CA ILE A 437 -2.73 -1.38 23.90
C ILE A 437 -1.90 -2.64 23.61
N ASN A 438 -1.33 -2.73 22.42
CA ASN A 438 -0.51 -3.85 22.00
C ASN A 438 0.95 -3.65 22.41
N TRP A 439 1.59 -4.71 22.86
CA TRP A 439 3.05 -4.76 22.93
C TRP A 439 3.62 -4.74 21.50
N GLU A 440 4.57 -3.84 21.24
CA GLU A 440 5.34 -3.92 19.99
C GLU A 440 6.67 -4.66 20.27
N PRO A 441 7.02 -5.69 19.48
CA PRO A 441 8.17 -6.55 19.73
C PRO A 441 9.51 -5.81 19.78
N ILE A 442 10.42 -6.24 20.67
CA ILE A 442 11.77 -5.65 20.76
C ILE A 442 12.66 -6.20 19.64
N ASN A 443 13.28 -5.33 18.84
CA ASN A 443 14.24 -5.70 17.80
C ASN A 443 15.70 -5.53 18.27
N ALA A 444 16.32 -6.62 18.74
CA ALA A 444 17.60 -6.66 19.44
C ALA A 444 18.59 -7.73 18.90
N PRO A 445 18.87 -7.82 17.59
CA PRO A 445 19.55 -8.96 16.95
C PRO A 445 20.99 -9.20 17.43
N GLU A 446 21.61 -8.20 18.06
CA GLU A 446 22.97 -8.26 18.61
C GLU A 446 23.02 -8.34 20.14
N GLN A 447 21.86 -8.40 20.83
CA GLN A 447 21.80 -8.31 22.28
C GLN A 447 21.39 -9.61 22.96
N ILE A 448 21.85 -9.75 24.21
CA ILE A 448 21.50 -10.83 25.13
C ILE A 448 20.47 -10.31 26.13
N PHE A 449 19.38 -11.07 26.30
CA PHE A 449 18.39 -10.84 27.32
C PHE A 449 18.40 -11.97 28.37
N ASP A 450 18.69 -11.62 29.62
CA ASP A 450 18.79 -12.55 30.74
C ASP A 450 17.61 -12.35 31.69
N GLY A 451 16.70 -13.31 31.71
CA GLY A 451 15.59 -13.33 32.67
C GLY A 451 16.05 -13.54 34.11
N ALA A 452 17.30 -13.99 34.35
CA ALA A 452 17.84 -14.25 35.69
C ALA A 452 16.96 -15.15 36.60
N GLY A 453 16.11 -15.98 35.99
CA GLY A 453 15.16 -16.87 36.68
C GLY A 453 13.80 -16.22 36.96
N HIS A 454 13.59 -14.96 36.57
CA HIS A 454 12.36 -14.22 36.73
C HIS A 454 11.31 -14.52 35.66
N THR A 455 10.09 -14.10 35.96
CA THR A 455 8.92 -14.25 35.10
C THR A 455 8.54 -12.92 34.45
N ILE A 456 8.21 -12.93 33.17
CA ILE A 456 7.39 -11.90 32.53
C ILE A 456 5.97 -12.45 32.42
N SER A 457 4.97 -11.66 32.80
CA SER A 457 3.56 -12.03 32.78
C SER A 457 2.72 -11.03 32.02
N ASN A 458 1.54 -11.46 31.55
CA ASN A 458 0.52 -10.58 30.95
C ASN A 458 0.97 -9.82 29.69
N LEU A 459 1.89 -10.40 28.91
CA LEU A 459 2.21 -9.89 27.58
C LEU A 459 0.95 -9.93 26.72
N PHE A 460 0.54 -8.80 26.15
CA PHE A 460 -0.67 -8.70 25.34
C PHE A 460 -0.36 -8.09 23.96
N ILE A 461 -0.69 -8.84 22.91
CA ILE A 461 -0.66 -8.41 21.51
C ILE A 461 -1.97 -8.88 20.87
N SER A 462 -2.70 -7.97 20.24
CA SER A 462 -3.89 -8.25 19.44
C SER A 462 -3.90 -7.34 18.21
N SER A 463 -3.19 -7.77 17.17
CA SER A 463 -3.02 -7.04 15.91
C SER A 463 -3.60 -7.84 14.75
N GLU A 464 -4.65 -7.34 14.09
CA GLU A 464 -5.32 -8.07 12.99
C GLU A 464 -4.41 -8.31 11.78
N CYS A 465 -3.41 -7.43 11.59
CA CYS A 465 -2.44 -7.46 10.49
C CYS A 465 -0.99 -7.61 10.97
N GLY A 466 -0.77 -8.02 12.23
CA GLY A 466 0.55 -8.08 12.84
C GLY A 466 1.49 -9.07 12.17
N PHE A 467 2.70 -8.62 11.83
CA PHE A 467 3.78 -9.46 11.30
C PHE A 467 4.94 -9.46 12.29
N LYS A 468 5.50 -10.65 12.56
CA LYS A 468 6.62 -10.81 13.51
C LYS A 468 6.26 -10.45 14.96
N GLU A 469 5.07 -10.83 15.42
CA GLU A 469 4.63 -10.53 16.79
C GLU A 469 5.16 -11.55 17.80
N ALA A 470 5.87 -11.05 18.81
CA ALA A 470 6.41 -11.80 19.94
C ALA A 470 6.88 -10.81 21.01
N LEU A 471 7.44 -11.30 22.12
CA LEU A 471 8.17 -10.42 23.03
C LEU A 471 9.35 -9.72 22.31
N PHE A 472 10.07 -10.46 21.45
CA PHE A 472 11.18 -9.97 20.61
C PHE A 472 10.96 -10.28 19.11
N SER A 473 11.18 -9.32 18.21
CA SER A 473 11.17 -9.64 16.76
C SER A 473 12.44 -10.41 16.38
N ASP A 474 13.59 -9.92 16.80
CA ASP A 474 14.89 -10.47 16.47
C ASP A 474 15.78 -10.31 17.71
N ILE A 475 16.50 -11.35 18.11
CA ILE A 475 17.39 -11.30 19.26
C ILE A 475 18.57 -12.26 19.11
N GLN A 476 19.73 -11.91 19.67
CA GLN A 476 20.86 -12.83 19.67
C GLN A 476 20.60 -13.99 20.63
N SER A 477 20.26 -13.73 21.89
CA SER A 477 20.01 -14.78 22.87
C SER A 477 19.02 -14.38 23.95
N ILE A 478 18.16 -15.34 24.32
CA ILE A 478 17.27 -15.26 25.49
C ILE A 478 17.65 -16.39 26.44
N LYS A 479 17.75 -16.10 27.74
CA LYS A 479 17.99 -17.13 28.74
C LYS A 479 17.29 -16.90 30.08
N ASN A 480 17.11 -17.99 30.83
CA ASN A 480 16.61 -17.98 32.22
C ASN A 480 15.28 -17.23 32.40
N LEU A 481 14.34 -17.37 31.46
CA LEU A 481 13.14 -16.54 31.43
C LEU A 481 11.87 -17.39 31.36
N THR A 482 10.93 -17.10 32.26
CA THR A 482 9.59 -17.68 32.19
C THR A 482 8.61 -16.64 31.67
N LEU A 483 7.81 -16.97 30.66
CA LEU A 483 6.77 -16.09 30.12
C LEU A 483 5.40 -16.73 30.40
N THR A 484 4.57 -16.07 31.20
CA THR A 484 3.28 -16.59 31.68
C THR A 484 2.11 -15.68 31.33
N ASN A 485 0.91 -16.24 31.24
CA ASN A 485 -0.31 -15.52 30.89
C ASN A 485 -0.15 -14.56 29.69
N ALA A 486 0.67 -14.93 28.71
CA ALA A 486 0.82 -14.16 27.48
C ALA A 486 -0.39 -14.41 26.57
N TYR A 487 -0.87 -13.36 25.90
CA TYR A 487 -1.88 -13.44 24.85
C TYR A 487 -1.35 -12.72 23.62
N ILE A 488 -1.04 -13.48 22.56
CA ILE A 488 -0.46 -12.96 21.33
C ILE A 488 -1.37 -13.37 20.18
N LYS A 489 -2.06 -12.41 19.58
CA LYS A 489 -2.91 -12.58 18.40
C LYS A 489 -2.38 -11.69 17.28
N GLY A 490 -2.04 -12.32 16.15
CA GLY A 490 -1.44 -11.66 15.00
C GLY A 490 -1.83 -12.31 13.67
N TYR A 491 -1.26 -11.83 12.56
CA TYR A 491 -1.52 -12.41 11.24
C TYR A 491 -0.52 -13.51 10.90
N GLN A 492 0.78 -13.20 10.82
CA GLN A 492 1.80 -14.13 10.35
C GLN A 492 3.12 -13.98 11.11
N ASN A 493 3.83 -15.10 11.27
CA ASN A 493 5.09 -15.21 11.99
C ASN A 493 4.93 -14.73 13.43
N LEU A 494 4.31 -15.55 14.27
CA LEU A 494 4.10 -15.22 15.68
C LEU A 494 4.85 -16.19 16.58
N ALA A 495 5.34 -15.71 17.71
CA ALA A 495 5.97 -16.56 18.72
C ALA A 495 5.72 -16.03 20.13
N GLY A 496 5.81 -16.88 21.15
CA GLY A 496 5.77 -16.44 22.55
C GLY A 496 6.95 -15.52 22.89
N PHE A 497 8.18 -16.00 22.66
CA PHE A 497 9.40 -15.28 23.03
C PHE A 497 9.99 -14.47 21.89
N ALA A 498 10.29 -15.11 20.75
CA ALA A 498 11.01 -14.44 19.67
C ALA A 498 10.70 -15.01 18.30
N ILE A 499 10.73 -14.18 17.25
CA ILE A 499 10.63 -14.71 15.88
C ILE A 499 11.96 -15.29 15.44
N ASN A 500 13.03 -14.49 15.53
CA ASN A 500 14.39 -14.91 15.25
C ASN A 500 15.20 -14.82 16.54
N CYS A 501 15.70 -15.94 17.02
CA CYS A 501 16.54 -16.01 18.21
C CYS A 501 17.69 -16.95 17.92
N ARG A 502 18.96 -16.52 18.00
CA ARG A 502 20.05 -17.45 17.71
C ARG A 502 20.13 -18.60 18.73
N ILE A 503 20.14 -18.27 20.02
CA ILE A 503 20.25 -19.26 21.10
C ILE A 503 19.23 -18.96 22.19
N MET A 504 18.35 -19.91 22.45
CA MET A 504 17.39 -19.86 23.55
C MET A 504 17.69 -20.97 24.54
N HIS A 505 17.87 -20.64 25.83
CA HIS A 505 18.06 -21.68 26.84
C HIS A 505 17.42 -21.37 28.19
N ASP A 506 16.96 -22.42 28.89
CA ASP A 506 16.31 -22.31 30.21
C ASP A 506 15.06 -21.40 30.17
N CYS A 507 14.25 -21.51 29.11
CA CYS A 507 13.07 -20.67 28.90
C CYS A 507 11.75 -21.47 28.91
N ASN A 508 10.72 -20.97 29.61
CA ASN A 508 9.45 -21.68 29.78
C ASN A 508 8.27 -20.80 29.40
N PHE A 509 7.37 -21.30 28.56
CA PHE A 509 6.22 -20.54 28.06
C PHE A 509 4.88 -21.12 28.55
N GLU A 510 4.04 -20.28 29.14
CA GLU A 510 2.62 -20.54 29.43
C GLU A 510 1.81 -19.35 28.92
N GLY A 511 1.05 -19.53 27.85
CA GLY A 511 0.31 -18.44 27.23
C GLY A 511 -0.57 -18.91 26.09
N ILE A 512 -1.05 -17.99 25.28
CA ILE A 512 -1.88 -18.21 24.12
C ILE A 512 -1.25 -17.47 22.94
N VAL A 513 -0.94 -18.18 21.85
CA VAL A 513 -0.48 -17.59 20.59
C VAL A 513 -1.44 -17.98 19.48
N ILE A 514 -2.04 -17.00 18.79
CA ILE A 514 -3.08 -17.20 17.78
C ILE A 514 -2.66 -16.46 16.51
N GLY A 515 -2.52 -17.18 15.40
CA GLY A 515 -2.20 -16.56 14.11
C GLY A 515 -2.80 -17.27 12.91
N ASN A 516 -2.52 -16.73 11.72
CA ASN A 516 -2.95 -17.34 10.47
C ASN A 516 -1.86 -18.26 9.91
N ASN A 517 -0.62 -17.77 9.79
CA ASN A 517 0.47 -18.51 9.17
C ASN A 517 1.76 -18.48 10.01
N GLU A 518 2.40 -19.64 10.17
CA GLU A 518 3.63 -19.84 10.95
C GLU A 518 3.54 -19.25 12.37
N VAL A 519 3.00 -20.04 13.30
CA VAL A 519 2.81 -19.66 14.70
C VAL A 519 3.60 -20.63 15.56
N ALA A 520 4.48 -20.14 16.42
CA ALA A 520 5.24 -20.96 17.37
C ALA A 520 4.87 -20.62 18.82
N ALA A 521 4.97 -21.59 19.73
CA ALA A 521 4.87 -21.29 21.15
C ALA A 521 6.12 -20.58 21.70
N LEU A 522 7.33 -21.00 21.28
CA LEU A 522 8.59 -20.40 21.75
C LEU A 522 9.23 -19.47 20.71
N THR A 523 9.64 -20.03 19.56
CA THR A 523 10.37 -19.32 18.50
C THR A 523 10.17 -19.94 17.12
N LEU A 524 10.26 -19.11 16.07
CA LEU A 524 10.12 -19.54 14.67
C LEU A 524 11.45 -19.78 13.95
N ASN A 525 12.55 -19.19 14.39
CA ASN A 525 13.86 -19.47 13.81
C ASN A 525 14.89 -19.41 14.94
N SER A 526 15.53 -20.54 15.19
CA SER A 526 16.62 -20.63 16.16
C SER A 526 17.74 -21.54 15.70
N GLU A 527 18.98 -21.23 16.05
CA GLU A 527 20.08 -22.18 15.88
C GLU A 527 19.98 -23.26 16.95
N ASN A 528 19.76 -22.87 18.21
CA ASN A 528 19.76 -23.80 19.34
C ASN A 528 18.65 -23.51 20.34
N ILE A 529 17.96 -24.57 20.78
CA ILE A 529 16.98 -24.51 21.87
C ILE A 529 17.31 -25.58 22.92
N ILE A 530 17.60 -25.15 24.16
CA ILE A 530 18.11 -26.03 25.21
C ILE A 530 17.35 -25.80 26.52
N ASN A 531 16.94 -26.85 27.22
CA ASN A 531 16.24 -26.73 28.51
C ASN A 531 14.95 -25.88 28.45
N CYS A 532 14.23 -25.90 27.32
CA CYS A 532 13.04 -25.09 27.13
C CYS A 532 11.73 -25.89 27.21
N SER A 533 10.63 -25.24 27.59
CA SER A 533 9.33 -25.88 27.69
C SER A 533 8.16 -25.04 27.19
N ASN A 534 7.14 -25.71 26.63
CA ASN A 534 5.87 -25.11 26.25
C ASN A 534 4.72 -25.73 27.06
N TYR A 535 3.98 -24.91 27.80
CA TYR A 535 2.72 -25.21 28.48
C TYR A 535 1.52 -24.45 27.86
N GLY A 536 1.78 -23.54 26.92
CA GLY A 536 0.78 -22.68 26.30
C GLY A 536 -0.09 -23.33 25.23
N LEU A 537 -1.08 -22.58 24.75
CA LEU A 537 -1.95 -22.90 23.64
C LEU A 537 -1.46 -22.15 22.38
N CYS A 538 -1.10 -22.88 21.35
CA CYS A 538 -0.72 -22.35 20.04
C CYS A 538 -1.81 -22.70 19.02
N VAL A 539 -2.37 -21.70 18.33
CA VAL A 539 -3.44 -21.85 17.36
C VAL A 539 -3.05 -21.17 16.06
N ALA A 540 -3.02 -21.91 14.96
CA ALA A 540 -2.79 -21.36 13.62
C ALA A 540 -3.92 -21.71 12.65
N LYS A 541 -4.07 -20.97 11.55
CA LYS A 541 -4.90 -21.44 10.43
C LYS A 541 -4.13 -22.40 9.53
N SER A 542 -2.87 -22.09 9.25
CA SER A 542 -1.93 -22.86 8.42
C SER A 542 -1.04 -23.73 9.31
N ASN A 543 0.10 -23.22 9.77
CA ASN A 543 1.10 -23.99 10.53
C ASN A 543 1.21 -23.49 11.98
N ALA A 544 1.01 -24.40 12.93
CA ALA A 544 1.23 -24.19 14.36
C ALA A 544 2.36 -25.10 14.84
N LEU A 545 3.31 -24.56 15.59
CA LEU A 545 4.50 -25.24 16.04
C LEU A 545 4.70 -25.00 17.54
N GLY A 546 5.39 -25.91 18.22
CA GLY A 546 5.98 -25.59 19.52
C GLY A 546 7.15 -24.62 19.31
N TRP A 547 8.06 -25.00 18.41
CA TRP A 547 9.22 -24.20 18.02
C TRP A 547 9.81 -24.66 16.69
N LYS A 548 10.65 -23.82 16.08
CA LYS A 548 11.48 -24.20 14.93
C LYS A 548 12.94 -23.88 15.22
N SER A 549 13.82 -24.86 15.01
CA SER A 549 15.24 -24.78 15.37
C SER A 549 16.12 -25.56 14.38
N TYR A 550 17.42 -25.30 14.38
CA TYR A 550 18.40 -26.24 13.85
C TYR A 550 18.60 -27.36 14.88
N ASP A 551 19.15 -27.08 16.05
CA ASP A 551 19.39 -28.10 17.09
C ASP A 551 18.45 -27.94 18.28
N MET A 552 18.09 -29.06 18.92
CA MET A 552 17.34 -29.01 20.18
C MET A 552 17.77 -30.12 21.15
N THR A 553 17.94 -29.73 22.42
CA THR A 553 18.29 -30.66 23.50
C THR A 553 17.47 -30.39 24.75
N ASN A 554 17.02 -31.46 25.42
CA ASN A 554 16.45 -31.38 26.76
C ASN A 554 15.22 -30.46 26.84
N CYS A 555 14.24 -30.63 25.95
CA CYS A 555 13.05 -29.76 25.85
C CYS A 555 11.74 -30.54 26.02
N TYR A 556 10.61 -29.87 26.24
CA TYR A 556 9.31 -30.56 26.23
C TYR A 556 8.09 -29.70 25.91
N ASN A 557 7.05 -30.33 25.37
CA ASN A 557 5.75 -29.72 25.13
C ASN A 557 4.66 -30.39 25.96
N ARG A 558 3.94 -29.59 26.75
CA ARG A 558 2.77 -29.93 27.58
C ARG A 558 1.54 -29.11 27.19
N GLY A 559 1.73 -28.08 26.38
CA GLY A 559 0.70 -27.20 25.82
C GLY A 559 -0.09 -27.81 24.66
N LYS A 560 -1.14 -27.12 24.20
CA LYS A 560 -1.94 -27.55 23.04
C LYS A 560 -1.45 -26.83 21.78
N ILE A 561 -1.33 -27.52 20.66
CA ILE A 561 -0.93 -26.97 19.36
C ILE A 561 -1.99 -27.39 18.33
N ILE A 562 -2.66 -26.40 17.73
CA ILE A 562 -3.86 -26.61 16.93
C ILE A 562 -3.74 -25.84 15.62
N SER A 563 -3.95 -26.50 14.48
CA SER A 563 -3.97 -25.83 13.18
C SER A 563 -4.98 -26.45 12.19
N ASN A 564 -5.19 -25.83 11.02
CA ASN A 564 -5.89 -26.52 9.92
C ASN A 564 -4.91 -27.09 8.86
N GLY A 565 -3.62 -26.73 8.93
CA GLY A 565 -2.54 -27.30 8.11
C GLY A 565 -1.73 -28.30 8.93
N VAL A 566 -0.55 -27.90 9.37
CA VAL A 566 0.40 -28.72 10.16
C VAL A 566 0.51 -28.22 11.60
N SER A 567 0.53 -29.15 12.54
CA SER A 567 0.68 -28.99 13.98
C SER A 567 1.82 -29.88 14.40
N SER A 568 2.94 -29.28 14.81
CA SER A 568 4.09 -30.04 15.28
C SER A 568 4.71 -29.49 16.56
N VAL A 569 5.41 -30.36 17.28
CA VAL A 569 6.15 -29.93 18.48
C VAL A 569 7.38 -29.15 18.04
N CYS A 570 8.09 -29.66 17.04
CA CYS A 570 9.22 -28.99 16.43
C CYS A 570 9.24 -29.09 14.90
N LYS A 571 9.97 -28.18 14.25
CA LYS A 571 10.36 -28.24 12.83
C LYS A 571 11.85 -27.93 12.70
N PHE A 572 12.55 -28.67 11.84
CA PHE A 572 13.99 -28.51 11.60
C PHE A 572 14.28 -27.77 10.28
N HIS A 573 15.32 -26.93 10.25
CA HIS A 573 15.72 -26.16 9.06
C HIS A 573 16.60 -26.95 8.06
N SER A 574 17.28 -28.02 8.48
CA SER A 574 18.19 -28.82 7.64
C SER A 574 18.47 -30.21 8.27
N GLU A 575 19.53 -30.91 7.87
CA GLU A 575 20.05 -32.12 8.55
C GLU A 575 20.53 -31.79 9.97
N VAL A 576 19.80 -32.22 11.02
CA VAL A 576 20.12 -31.87 12.43
C VAL A 576 19.60 -32.89 13.45
N ASP A 577 20.05 -32.77 14.72
CA ASP A 577 19.85 -33.73 15.80
C ASP A 577 18.85 -33.23 16.88
N GLY A 578 17.85 -34.06 17.19
CA GLY A 578 16.93 -33.84 18.30
C GLY A 578 17.24 -34.76 19.48
N ASN A 579 17.50 -34.22 20.66
CA ASN A 579 17.97 -35.00 21.81
C ASN A 579 17.15 -34.77 23.09
N ASN A 580 16.78 -35.87 23.77
CA ASN A 580 16.27 -35.86 25.14
C ASN A 580 15.00 -34.99 25.35
N PHE A 581 13.98 -35.13 24.48
CA PHE A 581 12.78 -34.30 24.56
C PHE A 581 11.48 -35.09 24.52
N TYR A 582 10.37 -34.50 24.98
CA TYR A 582 9.08 -35.18 24.96
C TYR A 582 7.88 -34.28 24.63
N ASN A 583 6.79 -34.89 24.16
CA ASN A 583 5.48 -34.25 24.04
C ASN A 583 4.42 -35.00 24.86
N ALA A 584 3.75 -34.27 25.73
CA ALA A 584 2.49 -34.67 26.36
C ALA A 584 1.34 -33.71 26.00
N GLY A 585 1.61 -32.69 25.19
CA GLY A 585 0.63 -31.74 24.67
C GLY A 585 -0.28 -32.31 23.58
N LEU A 586 -1.47 -31.75 23.41
CA LEU A 586 -2.40 -32.13 22.33
C LEU A 586 -1.94 -31.50 21.01
N LEU A 587 -1.85 -32.30 19.95
CA LEU A 587 -1.70 -31.83 18.57
C LEU A 587 -3.04 -32.08 17.86
N LYS A 588 -3.59 -31.09 17.13
CA LYS A 588 -4.89 -31.24 16.46
C LYS A 588 -4.94 -30.46 15.14
N ASP A 589 -4.99 -31.19 14.03
CA ASP A 589 -5.13 -30.63 12.67
C ASP A 589 -5.52 -31.70 11.59
N SER A 590 -5.19 -31.40 10.33
CA SER A 590 -5.27 -32.29 9.16
C SER A 590 -4.05 -33.21 8.98
N ILE A 591 -2.86 -32.83 9.49
CA ILE A 591 -1.58 -33.56 9.38
C ILE A 591 -0.77 -33.42 10.69
N ASN A 592 -1.08 -34.25 11.70
CA ASN A 592 -0.37 -34.21 12.97
C ASN A 592 1.02 -34.83 12.80
N VAL A 593 2.09 -34.07 13.06
CA VAL A 593 3.46 -34.60 13.01
C VAL A 593 4.21 -34.16 14.26
N PHE A 594 4.87 -35.09 14.94
CA PHE A 594 5.65 -34.72 16.13
C PHE A 594 6.86 -33.86 15.74
N VAL A 595 7.56 -34.21 14.66
CA VAL A 595 8.59 -33.41 14.00
C VAL A 595 8.18 -33.09 12.55
N GLY A 596 7.93 -31.83 12.22
CA GLY A 596 7.58 -31.42 10.86
C GLY A 596 8.77 -31.49 9.89
N GLU A 597 8.57 -32.02 8.68
CA GLU A 597 9.55 -32.01 7.58
C GLU A 597 9.38 -30.77 6.67
N GLU A 598 10.48 -30.25 6.12
CA GLU A 598 10.47 -29.47 4.88
C GLU A 598 10.84 -30.46 3.75
N ASP A 599 10.06 -30.50 2.65
CA ASP A 599 10.01 -31.56 1.61
C ASP A 599 11.35 -31.96 0.92
N THR A 600 12.49 -31.44 1.37
CA THR A 600 13.81 -31.58 0.73
C THR A 600 14.92 -32.17 1.62
N TYR A 601 14.71 -32.43 2.93
CA TYR A 601 15.81 -32.81 3.84
C TYR A 601 15.56 -34.09 4.65
N LYS A 602 16.57 -34.96 4.76
CA LYS A 602 16.52 -36.18 5.58
C LYS A 602 16.89 -35.86 7.03
N GLN A 603 16.10 -36.34 7.99
CA GLN A 603 16.51 -36.35 9.40
C GLN A 603 17.71 -37.30 9.61
N ASN A 604 18.76 -36.84 10.29
CA ASN A 604 19.95 -37.65 10.56
C ASN A 604 19.85 -38.41 11.89
N SER A 605 19.37 -37.80 12.99
CA SER A 605 19.15 -38.55 14.25
C SER A 605 18.21 -37.91 15.29
N VAL A 606 17.25 -38.70 15.80
CA VAL A 606 16.41 -38.35 16.97
C VAL A 606 16.72 -39.35 18.07
N HIS A 607 17.11 -38.88 19.26
CA HIS A 607 17.58 -39.73 20.35
C HIS A 607 16.90 -39.44 21.68
N ASN A 608 16.45 -40.49 22.37
CA ASN A 608 15.83 -40.39 23.69
C ASN A 608 14.58 -39.50 23.72
N CYS A 609 13.67 -39.68 22.75
CA CYS A 609 12.50 -38.83 22.55
C CYS A 609 11.18 -39.58 22.67
N TYR A 610 10.20 -38.94 23.31
CA TYR A 610 8.96 -39.59 23.74
C TYR A 610 7.71 -38.78 23.38
N ASN A 611 6.65 -39.47 22.96
CA ASN A 611 5.36 -38.87 22.69
C ASN A 611 4.25 -39.58 23.47
N LEU A 612 3.31 -38.81 24.03
CA LEU A 612 2.10 -39.35 24.64
C LEU A 612 1.15 -39.83 23.54
N LYS A 613 0.88 -41.15 23.54
CA LYS A 613 -0.04 -41.80 22.63
C LYS A 613 -1.50 -41.45 22.99
N ARG A 614 -2.30 -41.11 21.98
CA ARG A 614 -3.76 -40.88 22.09
C ARG A 614 -4.53 -41.65 21.02
N ASP A 615 -5.77 -42.00 21.34
CA ASP A 615 -6.67 -42.68 20.41
C ASP A 615 -7.06 -41.75 19.24
N GLY A 616 -6.82 -42.19 18.01
CA GLY A 616 -7.18 -41.47 16.78
C GLY A 616 -6.05 -40.62 16.17
N ASP A 617 -4.90 -40.50 16.83
CA ASP A 617 -3.73 -39.81 16.28
C ASP A 617 -3.06 -40.64 15.16
N ILE A 618 -2.67 -39.98 14.06
CA ILE A 618 -1.88 -40.57 12.97
C ILE A 618 -0.42 -40.16 13.17
N TYR A 619 0.42 -41.07 13.68
CA TYR A 619 1.85 -40.80 13.85
C TYR A 619 2.64 -41.23 12.61
N LYS A 620 3.32 -40.28 11.97
CA LYS A 620 4.16 -40.55 10.78
C LYS A 620 5.63 -40.83 11.09
N ASP A 621 6.05 -40.67 12.35
CA ASP A 621 7.47 -40.58 12.70
C ASP A 621 7.99 -41.84 13.41
N ASN A 622 8.79 -42.65 12.70
CA ASN A 622 9.28 -43.95 13.18
C ASN A 622 10.43 -43.85 14.20
N LEU A 623 10.98 -42.65 14.41
CA LEU A 623 12.15 -42.42 15.27
C LEU A 623 11.79 -42.04 16.72
N ILE A 624 10.49 -41.91 17.04
CA ILE A 624 9.98 -41.47 18.35
C ILE A 624 9.20 -42.57 19.05
N MET A 625 9.40 -42.71 20.36
CA MET A 625 8.68 -43.67 21.18
C MET A 625 7.31 -43.11 21.59
N ASN A 626 6.25 -43.65 20.98
CA ASN A 626 4.87 -43.35 21.36
C ASN A 626 4.45 -44.23 22.54
N LEU A 627 4.21 -43.63 23.71
CA LEU A 627 3.93 -44.32 24.97
C LEU A 627 2.58 -43.89 25.56
N ASP A 628 1.90 -44.81 26.23
CA ASP A 628 0.67 -44.50 26.96
C ASP A 628 0.94 -43.62 28.19
N SER A 629 -0.10 -42.95 28.69
CA SER A 629 -0.01 -42.03 29.83
C SER A 629 0.63 -42.65 31.08
N SER A 630 0.39 -43.94 31.32
CA SER A 630 0.94 -44.67 32.47
C SER A 630 2.47 -44.60 32.53
N SER A 631 3.15 -44.62 31.38
CA SER A 631 4.62 -44.59 31.28
C SER A 631 5.21 -43.24 31.68
N PHE A 632 4.45 -42.16 31.45
CA PHE A 632 4.82 -40.83 31.92
C PHE A 632 4.58 -40.73 33.43
N THR A 633 3.40 -41.17 33.90
CA THR A 633 2.97 -41.09 35.31
C THR A 633 3.71 -42.00 36.29
N SER A 634 4.42 -43.03 35.80
CA SER A 634 5.09 -44.01 36.66
C SER A 634 6.48 -43.58 37.17
N GLY A 635 7.06 -42.48 36.66
CA GLY A 635 8.48 -42.16 36.89
C GLY A 635 9.43 -42.61 35.78
N THR A 636 9.03 -43.58 34.95
CA THR A 636 9.93 -44.26 34.01
C THR A 636 10.53 -43.32 32.95
N VAL A 637 9.71 -42.44 32.36
CA VAL A 637 10.20 -41.45 31.39
C VAL A 637 11.14 -40.45 32.08
N THR A 638 10.78 -39.97 33.27
CA THR A 638 11.62 -39.03 34.07
C THR A 638 13.01 -39.58 34.36
N ASP A 639 13.10 -40.85 34.78
CA ASP A 639 14.38 -41.51 35.07
C ASP A 639 15.25 -41.61 33.81
N THR A 640 14.64 -41.89 32.66
CA THR A 640 15.37 -42.03 31.39
C THR A 640 15.87 -40.69 30.86
N LEU A 641 15.07 -39.63 31.01
CA LEU A 641 15.50 -38.26 30.69
C LEU A 641 16.68 -37.82 31.57
N ASN A 642 16.63 -38.12 32.88
CA ASN A 642 17.72 -37.83 33.81
C ASN A 642 18.99 -38.66 33.53
N LYS A 643 18.84 -39.90 33.06
CA LYS A 643 20.00 -40.72 32.67
C LYS A 643 20.78 -40.04 31.53
N TYR A 644 20.10 -39.49 30.54
CA TYR A 644 20.76 -38.73 29.48
C TYR A 644 21.50 -37.51 30.02
N VAL A 645 20.84 -36.72 30.88
CA VAL A 645 21.45 -35.56 31.55
C VAL A 645 22.70 -35.96 32.33
N SER A 646 22.69 -37.10 33.02
CA SER A 646 23.86 -37.59 33.78
C SER A 646 25.05 -38.00 32.90
N ILE A 647 24.80 -38.40 31.65
CA ILE A 647 25.83 -38.84 30.70
C ILE A 647 26.42 -37.63 29.97
N LYS A 648 25.58 -36.72 29.48
CA LYS A 648 26.01 -35.57 28.68
C LYS A 648 26.45 -34.39 29.53
N GLY A 649 25.70 -34.06 30.58
CA GLY A 649 25.98 -32.96 31.52
C GLY A 649 25.81 -31.54 30.95
N PHE A 650 26.30 -31.30 29.73
CA PHE A 650 26.37 -30.00 29.07
C PHE A 650 26.14 -30.08 27.56
N GLU A 651 25.78 -28.95 26.97
CA GLU A 651 25.76 -28.69 25.53
C GLU A 651 26.70 -27.53 25.18
N TYR A 652 27.35 -27.59 24.01
CA TYR A 652 28.38 -26.64 23.59
C TYR A 652 27.96 -25.91 22.30
N ASN A 653 27.89 -24.58 22.34
CA ASN A 653 27.37 -23.76 21.23
C ASN A 653 28.24 -22.56 20.88
N ASN A 654 28.35 -22.22 19.59
CA ASN A 654 29.13 -21.06 19.14
C ASN A 654 28.25 -19.80 19.06
N ILE A 655 28.63 -18.72 19.76
CA ILE A 655 27.79 -17.50 19.88
C ILE A 655 28.22 -16.36 18.93
N GLU A 656 29.40 -16.40 18.33
CA GLU A 656 29.92 -15.31 17.47
C GLU A 656 30.57 -15.86 16.19
N SER A 657 30.00 -15.52 15.02
CA SER A 657 30.44 -16.03 13.70
C SER A 657 31.88 -15.63 13.34
N ASN A 658 32.46 -14.64 14.03
CA ASN A 658 33.76 -14.06 13.69
C ASN A 658 34.85 -14.23 14.77
N THR A 659 34.55 -14.85 15.92
CA THR A 659 35.52 -15.00 17.04
C THR A 659 35.64 -16.42 17.62
N HIS A 660 34.85 -17.40 17.16
CA HIS A 660 34.87 -18.81 17.63
C HIS A 660 34.72 -18.97 19.15
N LYS A 661 33.90 -18.14 19.80
CA LYS A 661 33.62 -18.30 21.24
C LYS A 661 32.53 -19.34 21.47
N THR A 662 32.92 -20.48 22.04
CA THR A 662 32.01 -21.55 22.49
C THR A 662 31.49 -21.25 23.89
N VAL A 663 30.18 -21.39 24.10
CA VAL A 663 29.50 -21.30 25.40
C VAL A 663 28.98 -22.67 25.80
N GLU A 664 29.25 -23.02 27.06
CA GLU A 664 28.85 -24.26 27.71
C GLU A 664 27.54 -24.04 28.48
N ILE A 665 26.50 -24.79 28.14
CA ILE A 665 25.16 -24.71 28.75
C ILE A 665 24.90 -26.00 29.52
N LYS A 666 24.62 -25.90 30.82
CA LYS A 666 24.36 -27.07 31.68
C LYS A 666 22.96 -27.62 31.42
N LEU A 667 22.83 -28.94 31.27
CA LEU A 667 21.51 -29.57 31.13
C LEU A 667 20.76 -29.61 32.46
N LEU A 668 19.49 -29.19 32.44
CA LEU A 668 18.63 -29.22 33.63
C LEU A 668 18.15 -30.64 33.97
N SER A 669 18.08 -30.93 35.27
CA SER A 669 17.53 -32.18 35.79
C SER A 669 15.99 -32.18 35.79
N TRP A 670 15.41 -33.36 35.58
CA TRP A 670 13.99 -33.61 35.57
C TRP A 670 13.49 -34.12 36.93
N GLU A 671 12.24 -33.80 37.27
CA GLU A 671 11.50 -34.38 38.38
C GLU A 671 10.08 -34.73 37.95
N GLN A 672 9.38 -35.48 38.80
CA GLN A 672 7.97 -35.79 38.61
C GLN A 672 7.08 -34.65 39.11
N ASP A 673 6.14 -34.21 38.29
CA ASP A 673 5.17 -33.18 38.66
C ASP A 673 4.01 -33.75 39.49
N GLU A 674 3.16 -32.88 40.04
CA GLU A 674 1.96 -33.24 40.80
C GLU A 674 0.98 -34.11 39.99
N ASP A 675 0.93 -33.93 38.66
CA ASP A 675 0.10 -34.72 37.75
C ASP A 675 0.82 -35.97 37.21
N GLY A 676 2.03 -36.25 37.69
CA GLY A 676 2.85 -37.39 37.31
C GLY A 676 3.59 -37.25 35.98
N PHE A 677 3.61 -36.08 35.34
CA PHE A 677 4.44 -35.93 34.14
C PHE A 677 5.84 -35.35 34.46
N PRO A 678 6.87 -35.67 33.66
CA PRO A 678 8.21 -35.11 33.86
C PRO A 678 8.23 -33.58 33.68
N ARG A 679 8.91 -32.84 34.55
CA ARG A 679 9.18 -31.40 34.38
C ARG A 679 10.57 -31.04 34.90
N PHE A 680 11.05 -29.82 34.64
CA PHE A 680 12.29 -29.35 35.25
C PHE A 680 12.09 -29.03 36.74
N LYS A 681 13.12 -29.33 37.56
CA LYS A 681 13.10 -29.24 39.03
C LYS A 681 12.63 -27.89 39.61
N ASN A 682 12.76 -26.80 38.86
CA ASN A 682 12.42 -25.44 39.31
C ASN A 682 11.34 -24.76 38.45
N VAL A 683 10.67 -25.50 37.56
CA VAL A 683 9.59 -24.98 36.72
C VAL A 683 8.27 -25.49 37.28
N LYS A 684 7.33 -24.59 37.60
CA LYS A 684 6.02 -24.92 38.17
C LYS A 684 4.91 -24.25 37.35
N LEU A 685 4.69 -24.74 36.14
CA LEU A 685 3.68 -24.24 35.20
C LEU A 685 2.60 -25.29 34.98
N LYS A 686 1.39 -24.86 34.58
CA LYS A 686 0.29 -25.77 34.24
C LYS A 686 -0.16 -25.53 32.81
N PRO A 687 -0.59 -26.57 32.07
CA PRO A 687 -1.08 -26.36 30.71
C PRO A 687 -2.27 -25.41 30.68
N THR A 688 -2.26 -24.45 29.76
CA THR A 688 -3.34 -23.46 29.61
C THR A 688 -4.68 -24.17 29.33
N PRO A 689 -5.73 -24.00 30.17
CA PRO A 689 -6.98 -24.75 30.05
C PRO A 689 -7.89 -24.29 28.89
N GLY A 690 -7.50 -23.24 28.15
CA GLY A 690 -8.31 -22.58 27.12
C GLY A 690 -9.04 -23.55 26.18
N TYR A 691 -10.32 -23.22 25.94
CA TYR A 691 -11.24 -23.89 25.03
C TYR A 691 -11.41 -23.08 23.76
N ILE A 692 -11.49 -23.74 22.61
CA ILE A 692 -11.69 -23.06 21.32
C ILE A 692 -13.15 -23.16 20.89
N VAL A 693 -13.78 -22.01 20.63
CA VAL A 693 -15.07 -21.93 19.92
C VAL A 693 -14.82 -21.49 18.49
N ARG A 694 -15.13 -22.37 17.54
CA ARG A 694 -15.01 -22.12 16.12
C ARG A 694 -16.35 -21.65 15.57
N PHE A 695 -16.47 -20.36 15.27
CA PHE A 695 -17.58 -19.83 14.50
C PHE A 695 -17.38 -20.10 13.02
N VAL A 696 -18.43 -20.55 12.34
CA VAL A 696 -18.41 -20.82 10.89
C VAL A 696 -19.69 -20.30 10.24
N GLY A 697 -19.63 -19.89 8.96
CA GLY A 697 -20.77 -19.28 8.27
C GLY A 697 -20.54 -17.79 8.08
N ALA A 698 -21.57 -16.97 8.32
CA ALA A 698 -21.52 -15.51 8.12
C ALA A 698 -20.42 -14.81 8.95
N TYR A 699 -20.04 -15.41 10.07
CA TYR A 699 -18.91 -14.99 10.87
C TYR A 699 -17.96 -16.18 11.05
N ILE A 700 -16.69 -16.00 10.68
CA ILE A 700 -15.65 -17.02 10.79
C ILE A 700 -14.54 -16.51 11.69
N ALA A 701 -14.49 -17.04 12.90
CA ALA A 701 -13.39 -16.81 13.82
C ALA A 701 -13.20 -18.03 14.73
N ASN A 702 -12.01 -18.12 15.30
CA ASN A 702 -11.77 -18.97 16.46
C ASN A 702 -11.68 -18.02 17.65
N GLU A 703 -12.62 -18.15 18.57
CA GLU A 703 -12.59 -17.44 19.86
C GLU A 703 -12.12 -18.38 20.95
N ILE A 704 -11.41 -17.86 21.94
CA ILE A 704 -10.83 -18.66 23.01
C ILE A 704 -11.46 -18.25 24.33
N SER A 705 -11.97 -19.24 25.06
CA SER A 705 -12.50 -19.05 26.41
C SER A 705 -11.58 -19.70 27.44
N GLN A 706 -11.27 -18.97 28.51
CA GLN A 706 -10.58 -19.54 29.67
C GLN A 706 -11.55 -19.91 30.80
N ASP A 707 -12.63 -19.14 30.98
CA ASP A 707 -13.57 -19.27 32.10
C ASP A 707 -14.87 -20.01 31.73
N GLY A 708 -14.97 -20.50 30.49
CA GLY A 708 -16.16 -21.14 29.96
C GLY A 708 -17.18 -20.16 29.38
N THR A 709 -16.81 -18.89 29.17
CA THR A 709 -17.63 -17.90 28.46
C THR A 709 -16.88 -17.22 27.31
N ILE A 710 -17.61 -16.77 26.29
CA ILE A 710 -17.14 -15.83 25.25
C ILE A 710 -18.24 -14.81 24.96
N GLU A 711 -17.85 -13.62 24.51
CA GLU A 711 -18.81 -12.73 23.88
C GLU A 711 -19.24 -13.30 22.52
N LEU A 712 -20.55 -13.30 22.27
CA LEU A 712 -21.07 -13.70 20.98
C LEU A 712 -20.74 -12.67 19.92
N PRO A 713 -20.40 -13.08 18.69
CA PRO A 713 -20.14 -12.13 17.63
C PRO A 713 -21.40 -11.32 17.33
N LYS A 714 -21.21 -10.01 17.21
CA LYS A 714 -22.24 -9.04 16.82
C LYS A 714 -21.81 -8.39 15.53
N SER A 715 -22.77 -8.12 14.63
CA SER A 715 -22.48 -7.31 13.46
C SER A 715 -22.25 -5.87 13.91
N THR A 716 -21.20 -5.24 13.42
CA THR A 716 -20.98 -3.79 13.56
C THR A 716 -21.69 -3.00 12.48
N PHE A 717 -22.29 -3.69 11.50
CA PHE A 717 -23.01 -3.09 10.40
C PHE A 717 -24.46 -2.83 10.81
N GLU A 718 -24.86 -1.55 10.74
CA GLU A 718 -26.23 -1.13 11.06
C GLU A 718 -27.23 -1.83 10.13
N GLY A 719 -28.26 -2.47 10.68
CA GLY A 719 -29.29 -3.18 9.91
C GLY A 719 -29.13 -4.70 9.83
N LEU A 720 -28.04 -5.28 10.35
CA LEU A 720 -27.78 -6.73 10.33
C LEU A 720 -27.57 -7.32 11.72
N ASP A 721 -28.09 -8.53 11.95
CA ASP A 721 -27.89 -9.31 13.18
C ASP A 721 -27.26 -10.68 12.86
N TYR A 722 -26.30 -11.10 13.70
CA TYR A 722 -25.75 -12.44 13.66
C TYR A 722 -26.55 -13.41 14.52
N VAL A 723 -27.00 -14.51 13.92
CA VAL A 723 -27.83 -15.53 14.55
C VAL A 723 -27.04 -16.83 14.68
N MET A 724 -26.86 -17.27 15.93
CA MET A 724 -26.14 -18.51 16.26
C MET A 724 -27.06 -19.72 16.12
N GLU A 725 -26.53 -20.80 15.54
CA GLU A 725 -27.22 -22.08 15.48
C GLU A 725 -27.58 -22.60 16.88
N ASN A 726 -28.76 -23.20 17.00
CA ASN A 726 -29.30 -23.77 18.25
C ASN A 726 -29.37 -22.77 19.44
N GLY A 727 -29.30 -21.46 19.18
CA GLY A 727 -29.38 -20.44 20.23
C GLY A 727 -28.18 -20.43 21.17
N PHE A 728 -26.98 -20.76 20.67
CA PHE A 728 -25.73 -20.69 21.45
C PHE A 728 -25.57 -19.31 22.11
N ASP A 729 -25.45 -19.29 23.44
CA ASP A 729 -25.49 -18.08 24.27
C ASP A 729 -24.10 -17.60 24.75
N GLY A 730 -23.04 -18.29 24.30
CA GLY A 730 -21.66 -17.98 24.66
C GLY A 730 -21.25 -18.42 26.07
N LYS A 731 -22.09 -19.17 26.81
CA LYS A 731 -21.84 -19.53 28.21
C LYS A 731 -21.68 -21.04 28.41
N ASN A 732 -21.04 -21.43 29.52
CA ASN A 732 -20.85 -22.82 29.94
C ASN A 732 -20.06 -23.70 28.96
N ILE A 733 -19.08 -23.13 28.26
CA ILE A 733 -18.17 -23.87 27.38
C ILE A 733 -17.29 -24.79 28.24
N LYS A 734 -17.47 -26.10 28.09
CA LYS A 734 -16.72 -27.13 28.83
C LYS A 734 -15.65 -27.83 27.98
N SER A 735 -15.67 -27.60 26.67
CA SER A 735 -14.76 -28.19 25.69
C SER A 735 -14.77 -27.38 24.40
N ASP A 736 -13.81 -27.63 23.52
CA ASP A 736 -13.81 -27.07 22.16
C ASP A 736 -15.17 -27.31 21.47
N THR A 737 -15.72 -26.27 20.83
CA THR A 737 -17.07 -26.27 20.24
C THR A 737 -17.05 -25.62 18.85
N THR A 738 -17.93 -26.03 17.93
CA THR A 738 -18.15 -25.35 16.63
C THR A 738 -19.58 -24.83 16.56
N VAL A 739 -19.76 -23.57 16.16
CA VAL A 739 -21.06 -22.88 16.12
C VAL A 739 -21.27 -22.30 14.72
N ARG A 740 -22.37 -22.65 14.04
CA ARG A 740 -22.72 -22.01 12.76
C ARG A 740 -23.40 -20.66 13.02
N VAL A 741 -23.03 -19.65 12.23
CA VAL A 741 -23.54 -18.27 12.30
C VAL A 741 -24.22 -17.93 10.97
N SER A 742 -25.41 -17.34 11.05
CA SER A 742 -26.19 -16.84 9.91
C SER A 742 -26.49 -15.36 10.07
N VAL A 743 -26.85 -14.65 8.99
CA VAL A 743 -27.24 -13.23 9.03
C VAL A 743 -28.75 -13.08 8.93
N ALA A 744 -29.31 -12.17 9.71
CA ALA A 744 -30.67 -11.67 9.58
C ALA A 744 -30.66 -10.15 9.32
N ILE A 745 -31.60 -9.67 8.51
CA ILE A 745 -31.82 -8.23 8.25
C ILE A 745 -32.89 -7.73 9.23
N ASN A 746 -32.72 -6.53 9.78
CA ASN A 746 -33.68 -5.87 10.66
C ASN A 746 -34.16 -4.52 10.11
N ASP A 747 -35.05 -3.85 10.85
CA ASP A 747 -35.74 -2.61 10.43
C ASP A 747 -34.80 -1.40 10.23
N ALA A 748 -33.54 -1.48 10.69
CA ALA A 748 -32.54 -0.41 10.50
C ALA A 748 -31.76 -0.51 9.19
N PHE A 749 -32.02 -1.52 8.34
CA PHE A 749 -31.34 -1.67 7.05
C PHE A 749 -31.67 -0.50 6.10
N ALA A 750 -30.65 0.23 5.66
CA ALA A 750 -30.81 1.55 5.06
C ALA A 750 -31.36 1.56 3.62
N LEU A 751 -31.18 0.50 2.85
CA LEU A 751 -31.62 0.47 1.46
C LEU A 751 -33.12 0.25 1.34
N THR A 752 -33.77 1.03 0.48
CA THR A 752 -35.18 0.86 0.16
C THR A 752 -35.38 -0.27 -0.85
N GLN A 753 -36.49 -0.99 -0.72
CA GLN A 753 -36.91 -2.01 -1.70
C GLN A 753 -37.90 -1.45 -2.72
N ASP A 754 -37.89 -2.01 -3.93
CA ASP A 754 -38.97 -1.86 -4.90
C ASP A 754 -40.15 -2.80 -4.60
N THR A 755 -41.17 -2.79 -5.46
CA THR A 755 -42.36 -3.63 -5.32
C THR A 755 -42.10 -5.13 -5.42
N ASP A 756 -40.94 -5.53 -5.96
CA ASP A 756 -40.52 -6.93 -6.10
C ASP A 756 -39.64 -7.37 -4.92
N GLY A 757 -39.41 -6.48 -3.94
CA GLY A 757 -38.54 -6.75 -2.79
C GLY A 757 -37.05 -6.63 -3.11
N VAL A 758 -36.67 -6.02 -4.23
CA VAL A 758 -35.27 -5.82 -4.65
C VAL A 758 -34.76 -4.48 -4.10
N TYR A 759 -33.58 -4.48 -3.48
CA TYR A 759 -32.98 -3.28 -2.92
C TYR A 759 -32.44 -2.35 -4.01
N LEU A 760 -32.64 -1.04 -3.85
CA LEU A 760 -32.27 -0.06 -4.86
C LEU A 760 -30.92 0.60 -4.53
N ILE A 761 -30.06 0.73 -5.56
CA ILE A 761 -28.81 1.47 -5.49
C ILE A 761 -28.94 2.71 -6.38
N ASN A 762 -28.92 3.89 -5.78
CA ASN A 762 -29.12 5.16 -6.49
C ASN A 762 -27.86 6.02 -6.55
N ASN A 763 -26.89 5.81 -5.65
CA ASN A 763 -25.69 6.64 -5.54
C ASN A 763 -24.50 5.84 -4.99
N LYS A 764 -23.33 6.52 -4.87
CA LYS A 764 -22.09 5.97 -4.31
C LYS A 764 -22.27 5.41 -2.88
N ALA A 765 -23.00 6.12 -2.01
CA ALA A 765 -23.21 5.70 -0.63
C ALA A 765 -24.05 4.42 -0.55
N ASP A 766 -25.11 4.30 -1.36
CA ASP A 766 -25.93 3.08 -1.42
C ASP A 766 -25.10 1.87 -1.89
N LEU A 767 -24.21 2.08 -2.88
CA LEU A 767 -23.33 1.02 -3.39
C LEU A 767 -22.30 0.61 -2.34
N CYS A 768 -21.72 1.57 -1.61
CA CYS A 768 -20.85 1.31 -0.47
C CYS A 768 -21.59 0.54 0.63
N TYR A 769 -22.80 0.95 0.98
CA TYR A 769 -23.60 0.28 2.00
C TYR A 769 -24.00 -1.14 1.60
N PHE A 770 -24.42 -1.36 0.35
CA PHE A 770 -24.66 -2.71 -0.19
C PHE A 770 -23.39 -3.58 -0.14
N ARG A 771 -22.26 -3.06 -0.63
CA ARG A 771 -20.96 -3.74 -0.58
C ARG A 771 -20.66 -4.16 0.85
N ASP A 772 -20.76 -3.23 1.79
CA ASP A 772 -20.43 -3.47 3.19
C ASP A 772 -21.38 -4.50 3.81
N ALA A 773 -22.68 -4.47 3.50
CA ALA A 773 -23.64 -5.47 3.94
C ALA A 773 -23.29 -6.89 3.42
N VAL A 774 -22.98 -7.02 2.12
CA VAL A 774 -22.56 -8.29 1.52
C VAL A 774 -21.28 -8.80 2.16
N ASN A 775 -20.29 -7.93 2.35
CA ASN A 775 -19.02 -8.26 2.97
C ASN A 775 -19.17 -8.62 4.46
N ASN A 776 -20.26 -8.22 5.10
CA ASN A 776 -20.66 -8.61 6.46
C ASN A 776 -21.54 -9.87 6.53
N GLY A 777 -21.73 -10.58 5.41
CA GLY A 777 -22.38 -11.89 5.36
C GLY A 777 -23.81 -11.88 4.79
N ALA A 778 -24.36 -10.73 4.41
CA ALA A 778 -25.63 -10.64 3.68
C ALA A 778 -25.45 -10.98 2.18
N THR A 779 -24.84 -12.12 1.88
CA THR A 779 -24.36 -12.49 0.53
C THR A 779 -25.45 -12.65 -0.52
N LYS A 780 -26.70 -12.85 -0.09
CA LYS A 780 -27.86 -13.15 -0.94
C LYS A 780 -28.74 -11.94 -1.26
N LEU A 781 -28.29 -10.73 -0.92
CA LEU A 781 -29.02 -9.51 -1.24
C LEU A 781 -29.21 -9.38 -2.75
N ASN A 782 -30.43 -9.08 -3.19
CA ASN A 782 -30.71 -8.73 -4.58
C ASN A 782 -30.77 -7.21 -4.70
N VAL A 783 -30.04 -6.64 -5.66
CA VAL A 783 -29.98 -5.20 -5.89
C VAL A 783 -30.20 -4.82 -7.34
N ARG A 784 -30.74 -3.61 -7.54
CA ARG A 784 -30.90 -2.99 -8.85
C ARG A 784 -30.40 -1.54 -8.81
N MET A 785 -29.57 -1.16 -9.78
CA MET A 785 -29.15 0.23 -9.95
C MET A 785 -30.29 1.06 -10.55
N THR A 786 -30.35 2.33 -10.16
CA THR A 786 -31.33 3.30 -10.69
C THR A 786 -30.67 4.53 -11.33
N ASN A 787 -29.35 4.65 -11.20
CA ASN A 787 -28.54 5.71 -11.78
C ASN A 787 -27.11 5.22 -12.09
N ASP A 788 -26.42 5.97 -12.95
CA ASP A 788 -24.98 5.80 -13.14
C ASP A 788 -24.25 6.25 -11.85
N ILE A 789 -23.24 5.48 -11.43
CA ILE A 789 -22.51 5.72 -10.18
C ILE A 789 -21.07 6.08 -10.48
N ASP A 790 -20.64 7.22 -9.96
CA ASP A 790 -19.26 7.68 -9.99
C ASP A 790 -18.62 7.42 -8.61
N LEU A 791 -17.49 6.73 -8.58
CA LEU A 791 -16.75 6.41 -7.36
C LEU A 791 -15.66 7.45 -7.00
N GLU A 792 -15.60 8.61 -7.67
CA GLU A 792 -14.62 9.71 -7.55
C GLU A 792 -13.63 9.63 -6.37
N TYR A 793 -12.34 9.78 -6.72
CA TYR A 793 -11.21 9.79 -5.81
C TYR A 793 -11.29 10.95 -4.81
N GLU A 794 -11.46 10.66 -3.53
CA GLU A 794 -11.28 11.68 -2.48
C GLU A 794 -9.80 11.73 -2.10
N LEU A 795 -9.18 12.91 -2.25
CA LEU A 795 -7.75 13.18 -2.06
C LEU A 795 -7.24 13.00 -0.61
N ASN A 796 -8.13 12.59 0.30
CA ASN A 796 -7.87 12.37 1.72
C ASN A 796 -7.67 10.88 2.03
N GLY A 797 -6.50 10.35 1.64
CA GLY A 797 -5.77 9.33 2.42
C GLY A 797 -6.30 7.88 2.56
N ASP A 798 -7.60 7.58 2.57
CA ASP A 798 -8.11 6.26 3.01
C ASP A 798 -9.11 5.57 2.07
N ASN A 799 -9.39 6.09 0.87
CA ASN A 799 -10.34 5.44 -0.06
C ASN A 799 -9.71 4.28 -0.85
N ASN A 800 -9.42 3.17 -0.17
CA ASN A 800 -9.23 1.87 -0.82
C ASN A 800 -10.59 1.21 -1.00
N TRP A 801 -11.16 1.24 -2.21
CA TRP A 801 -12.36 0.46 -2.51
C TRP A 801 -12.14 -1.00 -2.08
N ILE A 802 -13.04 -1.50 -1.22
CA ILE A 802 -13.11 -2.91 -0.87
C ILE A 802 -14.00 -3.58 -1.92
N PRO A 803 -13.57 -4.66 -2.58
CA PRO A 803 -14.43 -5.36 -3.52
C PRO A 803 -15.70 -5.92 -2.88
N ILE A 804 -16.75 -6.08 -3.67
CA ILE A 804 -17.94 -6.82 -3.25
C ILE A 804 -17.62 -8.32 -3.24
N GLY A 805 -18.12 -9.02 -2.23
CA GLY A 805 -17.81 -10.44 -2.03
C GLY A 805 -16.40 -10.65 -1.48
N SER A 806 -15.93 -9.71 -0.67
CA SER A 806 -14.64 -9.72 0.02
C SER A 806 -14.90 -9.72 1.52
N TYR A 807 -14.60 -10.81 2.23
CA TYR A 807 -14.58 -10.77 3.68
C TYR A 807 -13.35 -9.98 4.14
N SER A 808 -13.57 -8.83 4.77
CA SER A 808 -12.51 -8.16 5.52
C SER A 808 -12.08 -9.05 6.68
N ASN A 809 -10.80 -9.44 6.69
CA ASN A 809 -10.03 -10.09 7.76
C ASN A 809 -9.53 -11.53 7.50
N TYR A 810 -9.64 -12.08 6.28
CA TYR A 810 -9.29 -13.49 6.07
C TYR A 810 -8.83 -13.86 4.64
N PHE A 811 -7.54 -13.74 4.32
CA PHE A 811 -6.99 -14.39 3.10
C PHE A 811 -5.69 -15.13 3.36
N VAL A 812 -5.80 -16.45 3.47
CA VAL A 812 -4.72 -17.41 3.70
C VAL A 812 -3.71 -17.38 2.53
N HIS A 813 -2.43 -17.26 2.84
CA HIS A 813 -1.35 -17.75 1.99
C HIS A 813 -1.35 -19.27 2.02
N HIS A 814 -1.89 -19.91 0.99
CA HIS A 814 -1.33 -21.17 0.51
C HIS A 814 -0.87 -20.90 -0.92
N GLU A 815 0.40 -21.20 -1.19
CA GLU A 815 0.99 -20.99 -2.51
C GLU A 815 0.41 -21.93 -3.58
N ASP A 816 -0.41 -22.94 -3.25
CA ASP A 816 -0.88 -23.88 -4.28
C ASP A 816 -2.36 -24.33 -4.19
N ASP A 817 -3.19 -23.84 -3.26
CA ASP A 817 -4.63 -24.20 -3.24
C ASP A 817 -5.50 -23.08 -2.64
N MET A 818 -6.16 -22.27 -3.48
CA MET A 818 -7.23 -21.38 -3.03
C MET A 818 -8.53 -22.16 -2.86
N VAL A 819 -8.80 -22.59 -1.63
CA VAL A 819 -10.17 -22.81 -1.18
C VAL A 819 -10.77 -21.42 -0.91
N PHE A 820 -11.48 -20.85 -1.88
CA PHE A 820 -12.44 -19.78 -1.61
C PHE A 820 -13.40 -20.32 -0.55
N LYS A 821 -13.24 -19.88 0.70
CA LYS A 821 -14.07 -20.38 1.79
C LYS A 821 -15.50 -19.90 1.51
N ASP A 822 -16.45 -20.83 1.44
CA ASP A 822 -17.83 -20.71 0.92
C ASP A 822 -18.70 -19.54 1.46
N THR A 823 -18.21 -18.69 2.35
CA THR A 823 -19.04 -17.81 3.18
C THR A 823 -18.99 -16.32 2.83
N SER A 824 -18.24 -15.91 1.80
CA SER A 824 -18.10 -14.48 1.44
C SER A 824 -18.31 -14.16 -0.03
N SER A 825 -18.48 -15.16 -0.89
CA SER A 825 -18.88 -14.92 -2.28
C SER A 825 -20.26 -14.28 -2.31
N TYR A 826 -20.43 -13.24 -3.12
CA TYR A 826 -21.76 -12.71 -3.39
C TYR A 826 -22.59 -13.77 -4.14
N GLU A 827 -23.83 -14.00 -3.70
CA GLU A 827 -24.74 -15.03 -4.20
C GLU A 827 -26.05 -14.45 -4.79
N GLY A 828 -26.24 -13.14 -4.69
CA GLY A 828 -27.45 -12.46 -5.13
C GLY A 828 -27.48 -12.10 -6.62
N ILE A 829 -28.49 -11.30 -6.98
CA ILE A 829 -28.65 -10.71 -8.30
C ILE A 829 -28.23 -9.25 -8.23
N PHE A 830 -27.19 -8.87 -8.98
CA PHE A 830 -26.81 -7.48 -9.20
C PHE A 830 -27.23 -7.06 -10.61
N ASP A 831 -28.26 -6.23 -10.71
CA ASP A 831 -28.77 -5.72 -11.98
C ASP A 831 -28.39 -4.24 -12.15
N GLY A 832 -27.45 -3.96 -13.05
CA GLY A 832 -27.04 -2.60 -13.36
C GLY A 832 -28.06 -1.83 -14.20
N THR A 833 -29.09 -2.48 -14.77
CA THR A 833 -30.11 -1.88 -15.66
C THR A 833 -29.58 -1.01 -16.80
N GLY A 834 -28.36 -1.29 -17.28
CA GLY A 834 -27.67 -0.53 -18.32
C GLY A 834 -26.91 0.69 -17.79
N HIS A 835 -26.85 0.87 -16.47
CA HIS A 835 -26.06 1.89 -15.81
C HIS A 835 -24.58 1.53 -15.69
N LYS A 836 -23.79 2.56 -15.43
CA LYS A 836 -22.33 2.50 -15.37
C LYS A 836 -21.84 2.70 -13.96
N ILE A 837 -20.76 2.01 -13.59
CA ILE A 837 -19.91 2.35 -12.44
C ILE A 837 -18.60 2.88 -12.99
N SER A 838 -18.17 4.07 -12.53
CA SER A 838 -16.97 4.75 -13.05
C SER A 838 -15.97 5.14 -11.97
N ASN A 839 -14.73 5.44 -12.38
CA ASN A 839 -13.68 6.05 -11.55
C ASN A 839 -13.20 5.19 -10.38
N LEU A 840 -13.19 3.86 -10.56
CA LEU A 840 -12.61 2.94 -9.58
C LEU A 840 -11.08 2.87 -9.76
N PHE A 841 -10.31 3.40 -8.80
CA PHE A 841 -8.84 3.38 -8.81
C PHE A 841 -8.27 2.50 -7.69
N GLY A 842 -7.41 1.55 -8.04
CA GLY A 842 -6.60 0.79 -7.09
C GLY A 842 -5.20 1.37 -6.91
N SER A 843 -4.86 1.88 -5.73
CA SER A 843 -3.52 2.44 -5.45
C SER A 843 -2.50 1.39 -4.99
N THR A 844 -1.27 1.54 -5.49
CA THR A 844 -0.05 0.79 -5.19
C THR A 844 0.77 1.48 -4.08
N ILE A 845 0.61 1.09 -2.81
CA ILE A 845 1.52 1.40 -1.67
C ILE A 845 1.58 0.16 -0.74
N PRO A 846 2.75 -0.23 -0.19
CA PRO A 846 3.03 -1.61 0.20
C PRO A 846 2.44 -1.96 1.57
N CYS A 847 1.26 -2.55 1.56
CA CYS A 847 0.90 -3.61 2.48
C CYS A 847 0.29 -4.71 1.60
N TYR A 848 0.93 -5.88 1.62
CA TYR A 848 0.52 -7.08 0.87
C TYR A 848 -1.01 -7.20 0.91
N TYR A 849 -1.64 -7.37 -0.26
CA TYR A 849 -3.10 -7.51 -0.47
C TYR A 849 -3.95 -6.24 -0.45
N LYS A 850 -4.11 -5.63 -1.63
CA LYS A 850 -5.32 -4.84 -1.96
C LYS A 850 -5.83 -5.25 -3.33
N ASN A 851 -6.95 -5.98 -3.34
CA ASN A 851 -7.62 -6.41 -4.56
C ASN A 851 -8.42 -5.24 -5.13
N ALA A 852 -7.89 -4.52 -6.13
CA ALA A 852 -8.65 -3.48 -6.81
C ALA A 852 -9.50 -4.09 -7.94
N VAL A 853 -10.61 -4.74 -7.57
CA VAL A 853 -11.62 -5.29 -8.48
C VAL A 853 -13.02 -4.87 -8.02
N LEU A 854 -14.03 -4.86 -8.89
CA LEU A 854 -15.38 -4.48 -8.50
C LEU A 854 -16.03 -5.58 -7.64
N PHE A 855 -16.00 -6.82 -8.15
CA PHE A 855 -16.40 -8.02 -7.42
C PHE A 855 -15.18 -8.92 -7.23
N LEU A 856 -14.84 -9.25 -5.98
CA LEU A 856 -13.76 -10.19 -5.71
C LEU A 856 -14.19 -11.63 -5.97
N SER A 857 -15.34 -12.02 -5.43
CA SER A 857 -15.85 -13.39 -5.57
C SER A 857 -17.37 -13.42 -5.70
N ILE A 858 -17.87 -14.16 -6.69
CA ILE A 858 -19.28 -14.44 -6.88
C ILE A 858 -19.53 -15.96 -6.99
N LYS A 859 -20.62 -16.44 -6.40
CA LYS A 859 -20.99 -17.87 -6.42
C LYS A 859 -22.50 -18.03 -6.55
N ASN A 860 -22.98 -18.81 -7.51
CA ASN A 860 -24.43 -18.93 -7.80
C ASN A 860 -25.11 -17.57 -8.05
N ALA A 861 -24.34 -16.53 -8.41
CA ALA A 861 -24.83 -15.17 -8.54
C ALA A 861 -25.21 -14.84 -9.98
N THR A 862 -25.94 -13.74 -10.15
CA THR A 862 -26.20 -13.14 -11.46
C THR A 862 -25.74 -11.69 -11.47
N ILE A 863 -24.76 -11.37 -12.32
CA ILE A 863 -24.35 -9.99 -12.62
C ILE A 863 -24.85 -9.66 -14.02
N LYS A 864 -25.68 -8.63 -14.15
CA LYS A 864 -26.26 -8.28 -15.46
C LYS A 864 -26.37 -6.79 -15.71
N ASN A 865 -26.34 -6.42 -16.98
CA ASN A 865 -26.63 -5.06 -17.47
C ASN A 865 -25.74 -3.98 -16.84
N LEU A 866 -24.44 -4.26 -16.68
CA LEU A 866 -23.52 -3.41 -15.94
C LEU A 866 -22.29 -3.09 -16.79
N VAL A 867 -21.90 -1.81 -16.82
CA VAL A 867 -20.66 -1.38 -17.46
C VAL A 867 -19.71 -0.77 -16.43
N LEU A 868 -18.49 -1.31 -16.33
CA LEU A 868 -17.39 -0.66 -15.62
C LEU A 868 -16.66 0.27 -16.57
N LYS A 869 -16.59 1.56 -16.25
CA LYS A 869 -15.99 2.57 -17.12
C LYS A 869 -14.88 3.34 -16.41
N ASN A 870 -13.91 3.82 -17.17
CA ASN A 870 -12.87 4.73 -16.69
C ASN A 870 -12.34 4.35 -15.28
N SER A 871 -11.76 3.18 -15.18
CA SER A 871 -11.29 2.62 -13.92
C SER A 871 -9.91 2.04 -14.17
N LEU A 872 -9.05 2.07 -13.16
CA LEU A 872 -7.71 1.50 -13.21
C LEU A 872 -7.58 0.46 -12.11
N LEU A 873 -7.56 -0.81 -12.52
CA LEU A 873 -7.63 -1.97 -11.63
C LEU A 873 -6.33 -2.76 -11.67
N GLY A 874 -5.78 -3.07 -10.50
CA GLY A 874 -4.64 -3.96 -10.36
C GLY A 874 -4.63 -4.65 -8.99
N SER A 875 -4.48 -5.96 -8.99
CA SER A 875 -4.32 -6.77 -7.77
C SER A 875 -3.10 -7.70 -7.89
N GLU A 876 -2.71 -8.31 -6.77
CA GLU A 876 -1.59 -9.25 -6.70
C GLU A 876 -1.95 -10.68 -7.16
N LYS A 877 -3.25 -11.02 -7.21
CA LYS A 877 -3.76 -12.38 -7.51
C LYS A 877 -4.77 -12.47 -8.66
N GLU A 878 -5.84 -11.68 -8.67
CA GLU A 878 -6.89 -11.73 -9.69
C GLU A 878 -7.29 -10.31 -10.13
N THR A 879 -6.98 -9.93 -11.36
CA THR A 879 -7.30 -8.60 -11.91
C THR A 879 -8.31 -8.75 -13.04
N ALA A 880 -9.54 -8.30 -12.83
CA ALA A 880 -10.63 -8.20 -13.79
C ALA A 880 -11.78 -7.37 -13.20
N MET A 881 -12.87 -7.15 -13.96
CA MET A 881 -14.12 -6.63 -13.37
C MET A 881 -14.64 -7.57 -12.27
N ILE A 882 -14.50 -8.89 -12.48
CA ILE A 882 -14.83 -9.95 -11.52
C ILE A 882 -13.58 -10.81 -11.28
N GLY A 883 -13.09 -10.90 -10.04
CA GLY A 883 -11.94 -11.74 -9.70
C GLY A 883 -12.24 -13.21 -9.93
N HIS A 884 -13.11 -13.78 -9.09
CA HIS A 884 -13.52 -15.18 -9.13
C HIS A 884 -15.03 -15.35 -9.33
N ALA A 885 -15.42 -16.29 -10.18
CA ALA A 885 -16.81 -16.66 -10.41
C ALA A 885 -16.99 -18.19 -10.42
N GLU A 886 -17.93 -18.69 -9.60
CA GLU A 886 -18.33 -20.10 -9.55
C GLU A 886 -19.84 -20.25 -9.81
N ASN A 887 -20.24 -21.16 -10.71
CA ASN A 887 -21.65 -21.48 -11.01
C ASN A 887 -22.54 -20.23 -11.25
N SER A 888 -21.96 -19.17 -11.82
CA SER A 888 -22.58 -17.84 -11.89
C SER A 888 -22.90 -17.41 -13.32
N THR A 889 -23.83 -16.46 -13.47
CA THR A 889 -24.23 -15.89 -14.76
C THR A 889 -23.79 -14.44 -14.88
N ILE A 890 -23.09 -14.11 -15.96
CA ILE A 890 -22.61 -12.77 -16.30
C ILE A 890 -23.15 -12.43 -17.69
N VAL A 891 -24.06 -11.45 -17.80
CA VAL A 891 -24.77 -11.17 -19.06
C VAL A 891 -24.98 -9.68 -19.31
N ASN A 892 -24.80 -9.24 -20.57
CA ASN A 892 -24.91 -7.83 -20.93
C ASN A 892 -23.95 -6.94 -20.10
N CYS A 893 -22.73 -7.41 -19.89
CA CYS A 893 -21.72 -6.70 -19.11
C CYS A 893 -20.56 -6.19 -19.97
N GLY A 894 -20.06 -5.00 -19.66
CA GLY A 894 -19.02 -4.34 -20.43
C GLY A 894 -17.93 -3.77 -19.54
N THR A 895 -16.70 -3.72 -20.05
CA THR A 895 -15.62 -2.96 -19.40
C THR A 895 -14.90 -2.03 -20.37
N GLU A 896 -14.74 -0.79 -19.93
CA GLU A 896 -13.94 0.28 -20.54
C GLU A 896 -12.81 0.70 -19.58
N ALA A 897 -12.42 -0.20 -18.67
CA ALA A 897 -11.41 0.00 -17.63
C ALA A 897 -10.04 -0.54 -18.04
N ASP A 898 -8.98 0.09 -17.54
CA ASP A 898 -7.61 -0.36 -17.73
C ASP A 898 -7.20 -1.32 -16.59
N PHE A 899 -6.60 -2.44 -16.96
CA PHE A 899 -6.17 -3.49 -16.04
C PHE A 899 -4.64 -3.60 -16.02
N VAL A 900 -4.05 -3.63 -14.83
CA VAL A 900 -2.59 -3.72 -14.63
C VAL A 900 -2.25 -4.94 -13.78
N ALA A 901 -1.31 -5.75 -14.26
CA ALA A 901 -0.79 -6.86 -13.47
C ALA A 901 0.37 -6.42 -12.57
N LEU A 902 0.30 -6.74 -11.27
CA LEU A 902 1.26 -6.27 -10.26
C LEU A 902 2.32 -7.32 -9.88
N THR A 903 1.94 -8.58 -9.62
CA THR A 903 2.84 -9.65 -9.10
C THR A 903 2.62 -11.00 -9.80
N LYS A 904 2.20 -12.10 -9.15
CA LYS A 904 1.82 -13.37 -9.82
C LYS A 904 0.31 -13.44 -10.16
N THR A 905 -0.27 -12.31 -10.53
CA THR A 905 -1.70 -12.13 -10.82
C THR A 905 -2.19 -12.85 -12.09
N ASN A 906 -3.34 -13.51 -12.00
CA ASN A 906 -4.21 -13.89 -13.12
C ASN A 906 -4.97 -12.66 -13.61
N ILE A 907 -4.83 -12.31 -14.90
CA ILE A 907 -5.42 -11.09 -15.46
C ILE A 907 -6.34 -11.39 -16.64
N ALA A 908 -7.53 -10.81 -16.59
CA ALA A 908 -8.53 -10.84 -17.64
C ALA A 908 -9.39 -9.55 -17.61
N ALA A 909 -10.19 -9.28 -18.64
CA ALA A 909 -11.05 -8.09 -18.64
C ALA A 909 -12.36 -8.32 -17.86
N ILE A 910 -13.08 -9.39 -18.18
CA ILE A 910 -14.41 -9.69 -17.59
C ILE A 910 -14.27 -10.51 -16.32
N CYS A 911 -13.57 -11.64 -16.38
CA CYS A 911 -13.43 -12.56 -15.25
C CYS A 911 -12.06 -13.22 -15.22
N ALA A 912 -11.33 -13.06 -14.11
CA ALA A 912 -9.96 -13.58 -13.95
C ALA A 912 -9.91 -15.07 -13.58
N SER A 913 -10.97 -15.62 -12.96
CA SER A 913 -11.09 -17.04 -12.63
C SER A 913 -12.54 -17.52 -12.74
N ALA A 914 -12.92 -18.15 -13.86
CA ALA A 914 -14.28 -18.65 -14.09
C ALA A 914 -14.38 -20.18 -14.00
N TRP A 915 -15.32 -20.67 -13.18
CA TRP A 915 -15.65 -22.10 -13.06
C TRP A 915 -17.16 -22.34 -13.20
N ASN A 916 -17.55 -23.15 -14.19
CA ASN A 916 -18.94 -23.48 -14.50
C ASN A 916 -19.85 -22.25 -14.72
N CYS A 917 -19.32 -21.20 -15.33
CA CYS A 917 -20.04 -19.94 -15.51
C CYS A 917 -20.67 -19.78 -16.90
N LYS A 918 -21.72 -18.95 -17.00
CA LYS A 918 -22.31 -18.50 -18.25
C LYS A 918 -21.95 -17.04 -18.48
N ILE A 919 -21.09 -16.74 -19.46
CA ILE A 919 -20.63 -15.39 -19.78
C ILE A 919 -21.06 -15.05 -21.20
N GLU A 920 -22.08 -14.20 -21.35
CA GLU A 920 -22.72 -13.99 -22.65
C GLU A 920 -23.03 -12.52 -22.93
N ASN A 921 -22.94 -12.13 -24.21
CA ASN A 921 -23.26 -10.78 -24.66
C ASN A 921 -22.43 -9.71 -23.92
N CYS A 922 -21.10 -9.87 -23.87
CA CYS A 922 -20.20 -9.02 -23.07
C CYS A 922 -19.10 -8.37 -23.93
N TYR A 923 -18.52 -7.27 -23.48
CA TYR A 923 -17.44 -6.61 -24.22
C TYR A 923 -16.29 -6.07 -23.36
N ASN A 924 -15.10 -5.99 -23.95
CA ASN A 924 -13.95 -5.26 -23.41
C ASN A 924 -13.40 -4.28 -24.44
N ILE A 925 -13.21 -3.02 -24.05
CA ILE A 925 -12.46 -2.01 -24.84
C ILE A 925 -11.32 -1.36 -24.06
N GLY A 926 -11.08 -1.79 -22.82
CA GLY A 926 -10.01 -1.29 -21.97
C GLY A 926 -8.67 -2.01 -22.20
N ASN A 927 -7.58 -1.39 -21.72
CA ASN A 927 -6.23 -1.94 -21.86
C ASN A 927 -5.95 -3.04 -20.85
N ILE A 928 -5.06 -3.97 -21.24
CA ILE A 928 -4.43 -4.90 -20.29
C ILE A 928 -2.92 -4.71 -20.36
N THR A 929 -2.39 -4.12 -19.30
CA THR A 929 -0.96 -3.87 -19.13
C THR A 929 -0.34 -4.94 -18.24
N ASP A 930 0.67 -5.60 -18.78
CA ASP A 930 1.48 -6.54 -18.01
C ASP A 930 2.95 -6.33 -18.34
N ASN A 931 3.72 -5.91 -17.34
CA ASN A 931 5.17 -5.69 -17.45
C ASN A 931 5.98 -6.89 -16.93
N ARG A 932 5.30 -7.96 -16.49
CA ARG A 932 5.90 -9.15 -15.92
C ARG A 932 6.39 -10.06 -17.03
N ARG A 933 7.40 -10.86 -16.71
CA ARG A 933 8.19 -11.59 -17.71
C ARG A 933 7.89 -13.10 -17.78
N GLU A 934 6.85 -13.60 -17.08
CA GLU A 934 6.75 -15.04 -16.74
C GLU A 934 5.33 -15.69 -16.81
N PHE A 935 4.23 -15.00 -17.18
CA PHE A 935 2.86 -15.57 -17.17
C PHE A 935 1.98 -15.17 -18.38
N PRO A 936 1.00 -16.02 -18.81
CA PRO A 936 0.06 -15.70 -19.88
C PRO A 936 -1.05 -14.73 -19.43
N ASN A 937 -1.55 -13.93 -20.37
CA ASN A 937 -2.63 -12.96 -20.16
C ASN A 937 -3.85 -13.28 -21.00
N TYR A 938 -5.04 -12.89 -20.53
CA TYR A 938 -6.30 -13.18 -21.19
C TYR A 938 -7.03 -11.89 -21.56
N ALA A 939 -7.45 -11.77 -22.82
CA ALA A 939 -8.12 -10.59 -23.34
C ALA A 939 -9.55 -10.43 -22.82
N PHE A 940 -10.14 -11.51 -22.30
CA PHE A 940 -11.57 -11.57 -21.98
C PHE A 940 -11.85 -12.34 -20.69
N VAL A 941 -11.62 -13.67 -20.68
CA VAL A 941 -11.94 -14.55 -19.55
C VAL A 941 -10.83 -15.57 -19.34
N ARG A 942 -10.52 -15.88 -18.10
CA ARG A 942 -9.65 -17.00 -17.73
C ARG A 942 -10.40 -17.98 -16.85
N GLY A 943 -10.17 -19.27 -17.08
CA GLY A 943 -10.68 -20.38 -16.29
C GLY A 943 -9.77 -20.73 -15.11
N VAL A 944 -10.17 -21.70 -14.29
CA VAL A 944 -9.43 -22.10 -13.09
C VAL A 944 -8.43 -23.20 -13.43
N ASP A 945 -7.15 -22.99 -13.11
CA ASP A 945 -6.09 -23.98 -13.38
C ASP A 945 -6.37 -25.33 -12.73
N ASN A 946 -5.92 -26.41 -13.37
CA ASN A 946 -5.89 -27.77 -12.83
C ASN A 946 -7.23 -28.43 -12.48
N LYS A 947 -8.40 -27.82 -12.77
CA LYS A 947 -9.71 -28.46 -12.61
C LYS A 947 -10.23 -29.08 -13.92
N LYS A 948 -10.12 -30.41 -14.05
CA LYS A 948 -10.80 -31.17 -15.12
C LYS A 948 -12.31 -30.96 -15.03
N GLY A 949 -12.95 -30.64 -16.15
CA GLY A 949 -14.42 -30.53 -16.25
C GLY A 949 -15.01 -29.13 -16.09
N ASN A 950 -14.23 -28.07 -16.33
CA ASN A 950 -14.78 -26.70 -16.39
C ASN A 950 -15.83 -26.60 -17.52
N THR A 951 -17.09 -26.33 -17.17
CA THR A 951 -18.19 -26.20 -18.16
C THR A 951 -18.47 -24.75 -18.56
N THR A 952 -17.58 -23.81 -18.23
CA THR A 952 -17.77 -22.40 -18.53
C THR A 952 -18.00 -22.17 -20.03
N SER A 953 -18.99 -21.33 -20.36
CA SER A 953 -19.32 -20.97 -21.74
C SER A 953 -19.21 -19.47 -21.97
N VAL A 954 -18.58 -19.08 -23.09
CA VAL A 954 -18.39 -17.68 -23.50
C VAL A 954 -19.02 -17.45 -24.87
N LYS A 955 -20.04 -16.58 -24.96
CA LYS A 955 -20.75 -16.36 -26.23
C LYS A 955 -21.02 -14.89 -26.54
N ASN A 956 -21.02 -14.55 -27.81
CA ASN A 956 -21.35 -13.21 -28.31
C ASN A 956 -20.52 -12.10 -27.64
N GLY A 957 -19.20 -12.26 -27.64
CA GLY A 957 -18.30 -11.35 -26.94
C GLY A 957 -17.22 -10.76 -27.84
N TYR A 958 -16.75 -9.55 -27.54
CA TYR A 958 -15.61 -8.99 -28.25
C TYR A 958 -14.62 -8.27 -27.32
N SER A 959 -13.34 -8.25 -27.71
CA SER A 959 -12.28 -7.55 -27.00
C SER A 959 -11.40 -6.72 -27.94
N ILE A 960 -11.19 -5.45 -27.57
CA ILE A 960 -10.38 -4.46 -28.33
C ILE A 960 -9.23 -3.97 -27.44
N MET A 961 -8.52 -4.92 -26.84
CA MET A 961 -7.42 -4.58 -25.97
C MET A 961 -6.25 -3.98 -26.76
N SER A 962 -5.38 -3.24 -26.06
CA SER A 962 -3.95 -3.20 -26.38
C SER A 962 -3.15 -3.83 -25.26
N SER A 963 -1.96 -4.31 -25.59
CA SER A 963 -1.00 -4.74 -24.60
C SER A 963 0.41 -4.33 -24.99
N ASN A 964 1.22 -3.99 -24.00
CA ASN A 964 2.65 -3.72 -24.16
C ASN A 964 3.50 -5.01 -24.11
N ASN A 965 2.88 -6.19 -23.96
CA ASN A 965 3.60 -7.46 -23.98
C ASN A 965 4.10 -7.78 -25.41
N THR A 966 5.42 -7.79 -25.57
CA THR A 966 6.11 -7.96 -26.87
C THR A 966 6.76 -9.34 -27.04
N LYS A 967 6.61 -10.25 -26.07
CA LYS A 967 7.33 -11.54 -26.07
C LYS A 967 6.49 -12.68 -26.66
N LYS A 968 7.08 -13.43 -27.60
CA LYS A 968 6.44 -14.58 -28.26
C LYS A 968 6.18 -15.80 -27.34
N GLU A 969 6.89 -15.92 -26.22
CA GLU A 969 6.83 -17.08 -25.32
C GLU A 969 5.59 -17.08 -24.41
N PHE A 970 4.97 -15.91 -24.18
CA PHE A 970 3.79 -15.74 -23.33
C PHE A 970 2.71 -14.95 -24.09
N PRO A 971 2.04 -15.60 -25.05
CA PRO A 971 1.04 -14.96 -25.88
C PRO A 971 -0.22 -14.59 -25.10
N ILE A 972 -0.95 -13.62 -25.63
CA ILE A 972 -2.27 -13.26 -25.11
C ILE A 972 -3.31 -14.17 -25.77
N LEU A 973 -4.18 -14.79 -24.98
CA LEU A 973 -5.31 -15.57 -25.49
C LEU A 973 -6.61 -14.80 -25.27
N PHE A 974 -7.62 -15.02 -26.12
CA PHE A 974 -8.95 -14.45 -25.86
C PHE A 974 -9.57 -15.04 -24.59
N CYS A 975 -9.52 -16.37 -24.49
CA CYS A 975 -9.91 -17.13 -23.30
C CYS A 975 -8.84 -18.20 -23.00
N SER A 976 -8.81 -18.70 -21.76
CA SER A 976 -7.95 -19.83 -21.40
C SER A 976 -8.39 -21.13 -22.08
N GLU A 977 -7.44 -22.05 -22.25
CA GLU A 977 -7.63 -23.27 -23.05
C GLU A 977 -8.59 -24.27 -22.40
N ASP A 978 -8.80 -24.19 -21.09
CA ASP A 978 -9.75 -25.02 -20.35
C ASP A 978 -11.21 -24.60 -20.59
N ILE A 979 -11.45 -23.44 -21.22
CA ILE A 979 -12.78 -22.99 -21.63
C ILE A 979 -13.09 -23.53 -23.03
N ALA A 980 -13.79 -24.67 -23.08
CA ALA A 980 -14.09 -25.35 -24.34
C ALA A 980 -15.29 -24.77 -25.12
N ASN A 981 -16.23 -24.10 -24.44
CA ASN A 981 -17.51 -23.69 -25.02
C ASN A 981 -17.51 -22.21 -25.42
N ILE A 982 -16.77 -21.88 -26.48
CA ILE A 982 -16.68 -20.51 -27.02
C ILE A 982 -17.48 -20.44 -28.33
N SER A 983 -18.27 -19.39 -28.56
CA SER A 983 -18.98 -19.19 -29.85
C SER A 983 -19.23 -17.71 -30.15
N HIS A 984 -19.12 -17.30 -31.41
CA HIS A 984 -19.39 -15.93 -31.85
C HIS A 984 -18.60 -14.88 -31.05
N CYS A 985 -17.28 -15.05 -31.00
CA CYS A 985 -16.40 -14.17 -30.24
C CYS A 985 -15.31 -13.55 -31.12
N PHE A 986 -15.01 -12.27 -30.90
CA PHE A 986 -14.14 -11.48 -31.77
C PHE A 986 -13.02 -10.79 -31.00
N VAL A 987 -11.85 -10.68 -31.62
CA VAL A 987 -10.70 -9.96 -31.04
C VAL A 987 -10.00 -9.11 -32.08
N ASP A 988 -9.64 -7.87 -31.71
CA ASP A 988 -8.87 -6.99 -32.58
C ASP A 988 -7.40 -7.43 -32.63
N THR A 989 -6.97 -7.93 -33.79
CA THR A 989 -5.61 -8.40 -34.02
C THR A 989 -4.69 -7.34 -34.61
N VAL A 990 -5.25 -6.21 -35.06
CA VAL A 990 -4.51 -5.10 -35.66
C VAL A 990 -3.92 -4.19 -34.58
N LEU A 991 -4.72 -3.90 -33.54
CA LEU A 991 -4.29 -3.17 -32.34
C LEU A 991 -3.55 -4.06 -31.34
N SER A 992 -3.83 -5.37 -31.33
CA SER A 992 -3.18 -6.36 -30.46
C SER A 992 -2.51 -7.48 -31.24
N PRO A 993 -1.37 -7.22 -31.91
CA PRO A 993 -0.66 -8.22 -32.69
C PRO A 993 -0.04 -9.36 -31.85
N ALA A 994 -0.03 -9.23 -30.53
CA ALA A 994 0.45 -10.24 -29.58
C ALA A 994 -0.62 -11.30 -29.22
N VAL A 995 -1.87 -11.11 -29.64
CA VAL A 995 -2.96 -12.07 -29.40
C VAL A 995 -2.83 -13.26 -30.34
N ILE A 996 -2.82 -14.47 -29.77
CA ILE A 996 -2.98 -15.70 -30.53
C ILE A 996 -4.48 -16.01 -30.65
N VAL A 997 -4.96 -15.99 -31.89
CA VAL A 997 -6.32 -16.38 -32.23
C VAL A 997 -6.39 -17.89 -32.37
N LYS A 998 -7.30 -18.52 -31.64
CA LYS A 998 -7.64 -19.95 -31.76
C LYS A 998 -9.10 -20.08 -32.10
N ASP A 999 -9.43 -20.95 -33.05
CA ASP A 999 -10.82 -21.30 -33.36
C ASP A 999 -11.52 -21.74 -32.06
N PRO A 1000 -12.75 -21.29 -31.79
CA PRO A 1000 -13.68 -20.58 -32.68
C PRO A 1000 -13.69 -19.04 -32.56
N VAL A 1001 -12.63 -18.43 -32.01
CA VAL A 1001 -12.51 -16.96 -31.91
C VAL A 1001 -12.09 -16.37 -33.25
N VAL A 1002 -12.72 -15.27 -33.67
CA VAL A 1002 -12.44 -14.58 -34.93
C VAL A 1002 -11.52 -13.39 -34.69
N GLY A 1003 -10.33 -13.42 -35.28
CA GLY A 1003 -9.44 -12.27 -35.34
C GLY A 1003 -9.90 -11.27 -36.40
N THR A 1004 -10.05 -10.00 -36.04
CA THR A 1004 -10.51 -8.95 -36.96
C THR A 1004 -9.78 -7.62 -36.74
N SER A 1005 -10.24 -6.53 -37.37
CA SER A 1005 -9.68 -5.18 -37.26
C SER A 1005 -10.63 -4.23 -36.53
N THR A 1006 -10.07 -3.17 -35.94
CA THR A 1006 -10.83 -2.08 -35.31
C THR A 1006 -11.89 -1.50 -36.25
N ASP A 1007 -11.53 -1.31 -37.52
CA ASP A 1007 -12.41 -0.71 -38.52
C ASP A 1007 -13.62 -1.61 -38.81
N TYR A 1008 -13.45 -2.94 -38.80
CA TYR A 1008 -14.58 -3.86 -38.92
C TYR A 1008 -15.46 -3.82 -37.67
N ILE A 1009 -14.88 -3.85 -36.47
CA ILE A 1009 -15.64 -3.80 -35.21
C ILE A 1009 -16.49 -2.52 -35.11
N LYS A 1010 -16.01 -1.39 -35.65
CA LYS A 1010 -16.77 -0.11 -35.69
C LYS A 1010 -17.77 -0.02 -36.86
N SER A 1011 -17.85 -1.03 -37.72
CA SER A 1011 -18.67 -1.00 -38.92
C SER A 1011 -20.14 -1.35 -38.63
N GLU A 1012 -21.04 -0.85 -39.48
CA GLU A 1012 -22.47 -1.23 -39.41
C GLU A 1012 -22.69 -2.73 -39.69
N ALA A 1013 -21.79 -3.37 -40.45
CA ALA A 1013 -21.87 -4.79 -40.73
C ALA A 1013 -21.66 -5.62 -39.47
N PHE A 1014 -20.64 -5.28 -38.67
CA PHE A 1014 -20.38 -5.95 -37.40
C PHE A 1014 -21.50 -5.71 -36.38
N LEU A 1015 -22.00 -4.48 -36.27
CA LEU A 1015 -23.16 -4.17 -35.40
C LEU A 1015 -24.37 -5.04 -35.75
N LYS A 1016 -24.66 -5.19 -37.05
CA LYS A 1016 -25.75 -6.04 -37.54
C LYS A 1016 -25.52 -7.52 -37.24
N GLU A 1017 -24.29 -8.01 -37.40
CA GLU A 1017 -23.90 -9.38 -37.05
C GLU A 1017 -24.12 -9.68 -35.56
N MET A 1018 -23.65 -8.79 -34.68
CA MET A 1018 -23.84 -8.92 -33.23
C MET A 1018 -25.32 -8.95 -32.82
N ASN A 1019 -26.15 -8.08 -33.42
CA ASN A 1019 -27.58 -8.02 -33.12
C ASN A 1019 -28.38 -9.21 -33.67
N GLN A 1020 -28.02 -9.73 -34.85
CA GLN A 1020 -28.63 -10.95 -35.38
C GLN A 1020 -28.39 -12.14 -34.44
N TRP A 1021 -27.22 -12.22 -33.83
CA TRP A 1021 -26.93 -13.23 -32.82
C TRP A 1021 -27.78 -13.02 -31.56
N VAL A 1022 -27.89 -11.79 -31.06
CA VAL A 1022 -28.76 -11.43 -29.92
C VAL A 1022 -30.20 -11.86 -30.15
N ASP A 1023 -30.76 -11.55 -31.33
CA ASP A 1023 -32.11 -11.96 -31.72
C ASP A 1023 -32.27 -13.48 -31.66
N SER A 1024 -31.27 -14.23 -32.13
CA SER A 1024 -31.28 -15.70 -32.06
C SER A 1024 -31.24 -16.24 -30.62
N MET A 1025 -30.44 -15.62 -29.76
CA MET A 1025 -30.30 -16.03 -28.35
C MET A 1025 -31.59 -15.75 -27.58
N ASN A 1026 -32.21 -14.57 -27.81
CA ASN A 1026 -33.49 -14.19 -27.22
C ASN A 1026 -34.65 -15.04 -27.73
N ALA A 1027 -34.67 -15.41 -29.01
CA ALA A 1027 -35.71 -16.28 -29.57
C ALA A 1027 -35.72 -17.69 -28.94
N ALA A 1028 -34.60 -18.10 -28.34
CA ALA A 1028 -34.48 -19.36 -27.60
C ALA A 1028 -34.88 -19.24 -26.11
N GLN A 1029 -35.18 -18.05 -25.61
CA GLN A 1029 -35.61 -17.79 -24.23
C GLN A 1029 -37.12 -17.56 -24.14
N SER A 1030 -37.71 -17.81 -22.97
CA SER A 1030 -39.11 -17.45 -22.69
C SER A 1030 -39.30 -15.95 -22.40
N GLU A 1031 -38.22 -15.24 -22.09
CA GLU A 1031 -38.19 -13.81 -21.79
C GLU A 1031 -36.98 -13.16 -22.47
N ILE A 1032 -37.04 -11.86 -22.73
CA ILE A 1032 -35.90 -11.13 -23.30
C ILE A 1032 -34.81 -11.01 -22.25
N VAL A 1033 -33.67 -11.66 -22.48
CA VAL A 1033 -32.51 -11.70 -21.56
C VAL A 1033 -31.35 -10.86 -22.08
N TYR A 1034 -31.15 -10.83 -23.40
CA TYR A 1034 -29.98 -10.23 -24.04
C TYR A 1034 -30.32 -8.86 -24.62
N ALA A 1035 -29.54 -7.84 -24.25
CA ALA A 1035 -29.71 -6.49 -24.78
C ALA A 1035 -29.14 -6.37 -26.19
N ASN A 1036 -29.80 -5.60 -27.05
CA ASN A 1036 -29.26 -5.23 -28.35
C ASN A 1036 -28.09 -4.24 -28.21
N TRP A 1037 -27.17 -4.36 -29.15
CA TRP A 1037 -26.02 -3.48 -29.35
C TRP A 1037 -26.45 -2.25 -30.16
N GLU A 1038 -25.95 -1.08 -29.77
CA GLU A 1038 -26.02 0.16 -30.52
C GLU A 1038 -24.61 0.73 -30.70
N LYS A 1039 -24.41 1.49 -31.76
CA LYS A 1039 -23.14 2.17 -31.99
C LYS A 1039 -23.01 3.35 -31.04
N ASP A 1040 -21.99 3.36 -30.18
CA ASP A 1040 -21.72 4.51 -29.33
C ASP A 1040 -21.31 5.72 -30.21
N PRO A 1041 -21.97 6.88 -30.07
CA PRO A 1041 -21.71 8.03 -30.93
C PRO A 1041 -20.34 8.67 -30.70
N ASN A 1042 -19.68 8.39 -29.57
CA ASN A 1042 -18.42 9.02 -29.19
C ASN A 1042 -17.21 8.24 -29.74
N ASP A 1043 -17.21 6.91 -29.61
CA ASP A 1043 -16.08 6.07 -30.01
C ASP A 1043 -16.38 5.13 -31.18
N GLY A 1044 -17.65 4.98 -31.56
CA GLY A 1044 -18.10 4.18 -32.68
C GLY A 1044 -18.14 2.67 -32.40
N TYR A 1045 -17.86 2.22 -31.18
CA TYR A 1045 -17.92 0.80 -30.83
C TYR A 1045 -19.37 0.36 -30.50
N PRO A 1046 -19.75 -0.89 -30.81
CA PRO A 1046 -21.05 -1.44 -30.39
C PRO A 1046 -21.13 -1.60 -28.88
N LYS A 1047 -22.09 -0.97 -28.20
CA LYS A 1047 -22.33 -1.08 -26.75
C LYS A 1047 -23.81 -1.33 -26.47
N PHE A 1048 -24.17 -1.63 -25.23
CA PHE A 1048 -25.58 -1.89 -24.90
C PHE A 1048 -26.42 -0.61 -24.95
N LYS A 1049 -27.63 -0.72 -25.50
CA LYS A 1049 -28.61 0.36 -25.52
C LYS A 1049 -29.24 0.59 -24.15
N LYS A 1050 -29.14 1.82 -23.63
CA LYS A 1050 -29.72 2.20 -22.32
C LYS A 1050 -31.26 2.10 -22.39
N GLY A 1051 -31.85 1.24 -21.55
CA GLY A 1051 -33.30 1.18 -21.34
C GLY A 1051 -34.10 0.09 -22.08
N ASP A 1052 -33.49 -0.73 -22.95
CA ASP A 1052 -34.24 -1.77 -23.70
C ASP A 1052 -34.73 -2.95 -22.83
N LEU A 1053 -34.23 -3.09 -21.59
CA LEU A 1053 -34.67 -4.12 -20.63
C LEU A 1053 -35.61 -3.58 -19.54
N SER A 1054 -35.90 -2.28 -19.53
CA SER A 1054 -36.78 -1.63 -18.52
C SER A 1054 -38.28 -1.87 -18.76
N LYS A 1055 -38.65 -2.57 -19.84
CA LYS A 1055 -40.03 -2.91 -20.18
C LYS A 1055 -40.26 -4.42 -20.16
N SER A 1056 -40.07 -5.06 -19.01
CA SER A 1056 -40.52 -6.45 -18.83
C SER A 1056 -42.05 -6.58 -18.63
N SER A 1057 -42.81 -5.48 -18.74
CA SER A 1057 -44.29 -5.51 -18.68
C SER A 1057 -45.00 -5.29 -20.00
N ASP A 1058 -44.31 -4.89 -21.08
CA ASP A 1058 -44.91 -4.85 -22.42
C ASP A 1058 -44.65 -6.20 -23.10
N VAL A 1059 -45.55 -7.15 -22.85
CA VAL A 1059 -45.78 -8.28 -23.76
C VAL A 1059 -46.02 -7.68 -25.15
N MET A 1060 -45.01 -7.64 -26.01
CA MET A 1060 -45.25 -7.53 -27.44
C MET A 1060 -46.01 -8.78 -27.82
N GLN A 1061 -47.33 -8.65 -27.94
CA GLN A 1061 -48.11 -9.60 -28.70
C GLN A 1061 -47.40 -9.81 -30.05
N PRO A 1062 -47.20 -11.06 -30.48
CA PRO A 1062 -46.55 -11.32 -31.75
C PRO A 1062 -47.35 -10.64 -32.85
N GLN A 1063 -46.79 -9.59 -33.44
CA GLN A 1063 -47.26 -9.14 -34.75
C GLN A 1063 -46.97 -10.30 -35.70
N PRO A 1064 -47.98 -10.83 -36.43
CA PRO A 1064 -47.80 -11.99 -37.28
C PRO A 1064 -47.00 -11.57 -38.51
N ASN A 1065 -45.68 -11.64 -38.42
CA ASN A 1065 -44.87 -11.69 -39.62
C ASN A 1065 -45.03 -13.11 -40.19
N SER A 1066 -45.60 -13.12 -41.39
CA SER A 1066 -46.02 -14.19 -42.29
C SER A 1066 -44.94 -15.20 -42.71
N LEU A 1067 -43.98 -15.50 -41.84
CA LEU A 1067 -42.83 -16.35 -42.13
C LEU A 1067 -42.98 -17.67 -41.36
N THR A 1068 -43.32 -18.75 -42.06
CA THR A 1068 -43.40 -20.11 -41.47
C THR A 1068 -42.22 -20.93 -41.96
N ILE A 1069 -41.43 -21.44 -41.03
CA ILE A 1069 -40.25 -22.25 -41.35
C ILE A 1069 -40.41 -23.63 -40.73
N TYR A 1070 -40.24 -24.67 -41.54
CA TYR A 1070 -40.36 -26.05 -41.08
C TYR A 1070 -39.48 -26.97 -41.92
N SER A 1071 -39.18 -28.15 -41.40
CA SER A 1071 -38.43 -29.18 -42.10
C SER A 1071 -39.34 -30.33 -42.48
N ASP A 1072 -39.20 -30.84 -43.70
CA ASP A 1072 -39.79 -32.11 -44.12
C ASP A 1072 -38.74 -32.93 -44.87
N GLY A 1073 -38.49 -34.15 -44.40
CA GLY A 1073 -37.38 -34.99 -44.87
C GLY A 1073 -36.00 -34.31 -44.71
N LYS A 1074 -35.29 -34.17 -45.83
CA LYS A 1074 -33.93 -33.60 -45.92
C LYS A 1074 -33.90 -32.11 -46.26
N ASP A 1075 -35.07 -31.48 -46.36
CA ASP A 1075 -35.20 -30.12 -46.85
C ASP A 1075 -35.82 -29.20 -45.79
N LEU A 1076 -35.38 -27.94 -45.80
CA LEU A 1076 -35.92 -26.85 -45.00
C LEU A 1076 -36.83 -25.99 -45.88
N PHE A 1077 -38.03 -25.70 -45.41
CA PHE A 1077 -39.03 -24.91 -46.12
C PHE A 1077 -39.23 -23.56 -45.44
N ILE A 1078 -39.25 -22.49 -46.24
CA ILE A 1078 -39.51 -21.10 -45.82
C ILE A 1078 -40.72 -20.61 -46.59
N GLN A 1079 -41.87 -20.52 -45.92
CA GLN A 1079 -43.10 -19.95 -46.47
C GLN A 1079 -43.19 -18.48 -46.04
N SER A 1080 -43.30 -17.56 -47.01
CA SER A 1080 -43.42 -16.11 -46.76
C SER A 1080 -44.53 -15.48 -47.59
N THR A 1081 -45.20 -14.42 -47.13
CA THR A 1081 -46.09 -13.59 -47.96
C THR A 1081 -45.39 -12.38 -48.58
N GLN A 1082 -44.06 -12.31 -48.50
CA GLN A 1082 -43.24 -11.30 -49.17
C GLN A 1082 -41.84 -11.82 -49.46
N LYS A 1083 -41.20 -11.30 -50.50
CA LYS A 1083 -39.80 -11.60 -50.81
C LYS A 1083 -38.89 -11.05 -49.71
N GLY A 1084 -37.90 -11.84 -49.30
CA GLY A 1084 -36.97 -11.47 -48.23
C GLY A 1084 -35.66 -12.25 -48.28
N HIS A 1085 -34.89 -12.12 -47.21
CA HIS A 1085 -33.59 -12.77 -47.05
C HIS A 1085 -33.50 -13.36 -45.64
N ILE A 1086 -32.97 -14.57 -45.51
CA ILE A 1086 -32.78 -15.29 -44.24
C ILE A 1086 -31.45 -16.04 -44.24
N THR A 1087 -30.79 -16.05 -43.10
CA THR A 1087 -29.59 -16.85 -42.88
C THR A 1087 -29.95 -18.06 -42.02
N ILE A 1088 -29.46 -19.22 -42.42
CA ILE A 1088 -29.63 -20.49 -41.72
C ILE A 1088 -28.37 -20.76 -40.92
N TYR A 1089 -28.56 -21.05 -39.64
CA TYR A 1089 -27.49 -21.37 -38.71
C TYR A 1089 -27.61 -22.81 -38.25
N ASP A 1090 -26.49 -23.47 -37.92
CA ASP A 1090 -26.55 -24.72 -37.16
C ASP A 1090 -26.83 -24.45 -35.67
N VAL A 1091 -26.97 -25.52 -34.87
CA VAL A 1091 -27.14 -25.41 -33.41
C VAL A 1091 -26.02 -24.74 -32.65
N ASN A 1092 -24.83 -24.66 -33.26
CA ASN A 1092 -23.68 -23.96 -32.69
C ASN A 1092 -23.62 -22.50 -33.18
N GLY A 1093 -24.62 -22.06 -33.96
CA GLY A 1093 -24.75 -20.73 -34.53
C GLY A 1093 -23.81 -20.45 -35.71
N LYS A 1094 -23.13 -21.46 -36.26
CA LYS A 1094 -22.35 -21.28 -37.49
C LYS A 1094 -23.31 -21.00 -38.64
N SER A 1095 -23.08 -19.92 -39.37
CA SER A 1095 -23.84 -19.65 -40.60
C SER A 1095 -23.53 -20.72 -41.64
N ILE A 1096 -24.58 -21.41 -42.08
CA ILE A 1096 -24.49 -22.51 -43.03
C ILE A 1096 -24.72 -21.99 -44.44
N GLU A 1097 -25.80 -21.24 -44.62
CA GLU A 1097 -26.18 -20.68 -45.90
C GLU A 1097 -27.08 -19.45 -45.71
N SER A 1098 -27.01 -18.50 -46.64
CA SER A 1098 -27.95 -17.37 -46.71
C SER A 1098 -28.83 -17.52 -47.94
N VAL A 1099 -30.14 -17.44 -47.72
CA VAL A 1099 -31.17 -17.74 -48.70
C VAL A 1099 -32.02 -16.50 -48.95
N ILE A 1100 -32.11 -16.10 -50.21
CA ILE A 1100 -33.13 -15.14 -50.66
C ILE A 1100 -34.39 -15.96 -50.97
N TYR A 1101 -35.47 -15.70 -50.25
CA TYR A 1101 -36.75 -16.36 -50.46
C TYR A 1101 -37.73 -15.41 -51.15
N ASP A 1102 -38.50 -15.91 -52.10
CA ASP A 1102 -39.56 -15.16 -52.76
C ASP A 1102 -40.86 -15.17 -51.95
N GLU A 1103 -41.83 -14.36 -52.36
CA GLU A 1103 -43.21 -14.50 -51.88
C GLU A 1103 -43.76 -15.87 -52.29
N GLY A 1104 -44.18 -16.69 -51.31
CA GLY A 1104 -44.54 -18.10 -51.49
C GLY A 1104 -43.66 -19.04 -50.68
N LEU A 1105 -43.52 -20.29 -51.15
CA LEU A 1105 -42.69 -21.34 -50.53
C LEU A 1105 -41.30 -21.37 -51.18
N THR A 1106 -40.25 -21.25 -50.39
CA THR A 1106 -38.86 -21.44 -50.79
C THR A 1106 -38.29 -22.67 -50.10
N THR A 1107 -37.72 -23.61 -50.88
CA THR A 1107 -37.10 -24.83 -50.36
C THR A 1107 -35.59 -24.70 -50.35
N VAL A 1108 -34.97 -25.12 -49.25
CA VAL A 1108 -33.53 -25.17 -49.07
C VAL A 1108 -33.12 -26.63 -48.90
N SER A 1109 -32.38 -27.12 -49.89
CA SER A 1109 -31.98 -28.52 -50.01
C SER A 1109 -30.48 -28.71 -49.84
N GLY A 1110 -30.05 -29.90 -49.43
CA GLY A 1110 -28.63 -30.24 -49.30
C GLY A 1110 -28.02 -29.95 -47.93
N LEU A 1111 -28.84 -29.56 -46.94
CA LEU A 1111 -28.43 -29.53 -45.54
C LEU A 1111 -28.20 -30.96 -45.03
N GLN A 1112 -27.18 -31.15 -44.19
CA GLN A 1112 -26.93 -32.44 -43.55
C GLN A 1112 -27.96 -32.70 -42.45
N SER A 1113 -28.12 -33.96 -42.02
CA SER A 1113 -28.98 -34.28 -40.88
C SER A 1113 -28.49 -33.54 -39.64
N GLY A 1114 -29.37 -32.74 -39.03
CA GLY A 1114 -28.98 -31.80 -38.00
C GLY A 1114 -30.11 -30.87 -37.58
N ILE A 1115 -29.84 -30.09 -36.54
CA ILE A 1115 -30.77 -29.07 -36.06
C ILE A 1115 -30.26 -27.73 -36.59
N TYR A 1116 -31.17 -26.96 -37.19
CA TYR A 1116 -30.90 -25.67 -37.78
C TYR A 1116 -31.84 -24.60 -37.21
N ILE A 1117 -31.38 -23.36 -37.20
CA ILE A 1117 -32.14 -22.19 -36.76
C ILE A 1117 -32.20 -21.22 -37.93
N ALA A 1118 -33.42 -20.85 -38.33
CA ALA A 1118 -33.66 -19.87 -39.37
C ALA A 1118 -34.84 -19.00 -38.97
N GLY A 1119 -34.68 -17.67 -39.00
CA GLY A 1119 -35.78 -16.72 -38.76
C GLY A 1119 -36.46 -16.90 -37.40
N GLY A 1120 -35.71 -17.31 -36.38
CA GLY A 1120 -36.22 -17.61 -35.04
C GLY A 1120 -36.88 -18.99 -34.88
N THR A 1121 -36.99 -19.79 -35.94
CA THR A 1121 -37.61 -21.12 -35.89
C THR A 1121 -36.55 -22.22 -35.92
N LYS A 1122 -36.67 -23.17 -34.98
CA LYS A 1122 -35.86 -24.40 -34.96
C LYS A 1122 -36.45 -25.43 -35.92
N ALA A 1123 -35.63 -25.92 -36.83
CA ALA A 1123 -35.99 -26.98 -37.77
C ALA A 1123 -35.04 -28.17 -37.64
N ILE A 1124 -35.56 -29.37 -37.81
CA ILE A 1124 -34.80 -30.62 -37.62
C ILE A 1124 -34.78 -31.36 -38.96
N ILE A 1125 -33.64 -31.29 -39.63
CA ILE A 1125 -33.40 -32.01 -40.89
C ILE A 1125 -32.98 -33.44 -40.53
N ARG A 1126 -33.72 -34.43 -41.03
CA ARG A 1126 -33.55 -35.85 -40.66
C ARG A 1126 -32.81 -36.63 -41.73
#